data_AF-A0A949EDN6-F1
#
_entry.id   AF-A0A949EDN6-F1
#
_cell.length_a   1.000
_cell.length_b   1.000
_cell.length_c   1.000
_cell.angle_alpha   90.00
_cell.angle_beta   90.00
_cell.angle_gamma   90.00
#
_symmetry.space_group_name_H-M   'P 1'
#
loop_
_entity.id
_entity.type
_entity.pdbx_description
1 polymer ?
#
loop_
_entity_poly.entity_id
_entity_poly.type
_entity_poly.pdbx_seq_one_letter_code
_entity_poly.pdbx_strand_id
1 'polypeptide(L)'
;MPRKAVLPVGGWGTRFLPATKAVPKAMFPIMNKPVIHYVVDEAVTAGIEQIIFVITPNNRSIEEYFSPSLDLEACLEQRQKKEALKVVQKIPNMAHFSSTPAKPRGQYQGLGVAVLNAQVLVGNEPFAVILPNDLMETGIPCMESLMGIYKELKCPIVAIHRVPLERLSTYGNVGIKCLDEATSRKLPKGPYVRERVWEITKLIQKPDPKKHEHLSDLAIIGRFILPPEIFVILENTPPGYEGEVQLIDAMEELREKGQRIYGYEFEGQYFDTRSDFGYVEAILNEAYKRSEVRSAIRKMVLSREGYSPIERSITTAGLTLTHKPEKESVKMAGTFEKVTQSLMAAGQIDSNVQTDRETEEMVFRLILGFPPEPARPADVIELFGGDYFPGTFAIGEIDQNPDFLCGETSIGYGPWVRREIKREIKAMKDVGRLDAGMIGVCNIEDDVLDLLSHKFENGRRLCDMIALQEYTDIFRRLTLALLFGETECELNTYKALNEMGGAIALAIVAGLDEWPLHELLKISLAAGLLGLNLKTSAAATSQIHTPGIIPLDLCKSSREQVNVTLHRLCEKVEEGMALDYWQDYEKQILCGQPRTLVVFTDDYIETIFDLKFIERQLYHNPNLTVSLIPRARQYGNDASYEDVMRLLEKPVFQSLKLQNKNGRLEICADGPRLGTVNGLKISQSVADRLKHCDAVFVKGARAYEMLQGIGKTAYFGFAVCREISEAVTGIDAETGALVFIRQQPYQRTFSGFRDRRTRPYEFRHGRTSFLCRVTAKDCHESDLLPTIYRDLCEHGNHALQEQTIQIAPFLDDLKNDLRRGLTLIVRPSPQVARQLTAVNEYLSKVAPCHFYYESSRFHFTIISLITACETFDVKKIPLELYERTIREVLTLFSPFEVEFMGVGATPNSIIAKGFPVGGTLEAIREMLRYRLRAAGLGQGLDERYRSRGAHITLARFKAQEGSEMIACLDKNCEVSLGRMCVQQAQLVVNDFYMSPEKATVVAEIGLTGK
;
A
#
# COMPACT_ATOMS: atom_id res chain seq x y z
N MET A 1 -40.46 5.26 -22.07
CA MET A 1 -39.61 4.84 -20.94
C MET A 1 -40.53 4.53 -19.78
N PRO A 2 -40.12 3.72 -18.79
CA PRO A 2 -40.82 3.68 -17.50
C PRO A 2 -40.91 5.09 -16.91
N ARG A 3 -42.10 5.48 -16.44
CA ARG A 3 -42.33 6.79 -15.78
C ARG A 3 -42.88 6.62 -14.36
N LYS A 4 -43.16 5.38 -13.97
CA LYS A 4 -43.74 5.00 -12.69
C LYS A 4 -42.79 4.05 -11.96
N ALA A 5 -42.61 4.25 -10.66
CA ALA A 5 -41.93 3.29 -9.79
C ALA A 5 -42.85 2.81 -8.66
N VAL A 6 -42.93 1.50 -8.46
CA VAL A 6 -43.62 0.86 -7.35
C VAL A 6 -42.61 0.58 -6.24
N LEU A 7 -42.88 1.11 -5.05
CA LEU A 7 -42.03 0.99 -3.86
C LEU A 7 -42.77 0.18 -2.78
N PRO A 8 -42.49 -1.13 -2.62
CA PRO A 8 -43.08 -1.98 -1.59
C PRO A 8 -42.56 -1.61 -0.19
N VAL A 9 -43.36 -0.87 0.57
CA VAL A 9 -43.01 -0.36 1.91
C VAL A 9 -43.83 -0.99 3.05
N GLY A 10 -44.83 -1.83 2.72
CA GLY A 10 -45.75 -2.49 3.64
C GLY A 10 -45.17 -3.53 4.62
N GLY A 11 -43.84 -3.63 4.74
CA GLY A 11 -43.18 -4.66 5.55
C GLY A 11 -43.10 -4.30 7.04
N TRP A 12 -43.42 -5.27 7.92
CA TRP A 12 -43.36 -5.12 9.38
C TRP A 12 -41.95 -4.87 9.95
N GLY A 13 -40.88 -5.11 9.18
CA GLY A 13 -39.51 -4.79 9.61
C GLY A 13 -39.05 -5.54 10.87
N THR A 14 -39.50 -6.77 11.07
CA THR A 14 -39.34 -7.56 12.31
C THR A 14 -37.91 -7.67 12.85
N ARG A 15 -36.90 -7.64 11.97
CA ARG A 15 -35.47 -7.65 12.33
C ARG A 15 -35.04 -6.46 13.20
N PHE A 16 -35.74 -5.32 13.09
CA PHE A 16 -35.43 -4.07 13.81
C PHE A 16 -36.42 -3.79 14.97
N LEU A 17 -37.02 -4.84 15.54
CA LEU A 17 -37.78 -4.72 16.78
C LEU A 17 -36.81 -4.43 17.95
N PRO A 18 -37.20 -3.57 18.92
CA PRO A 18 -38.53 -3.02 19.13
C PRO A 18 -38.86 -1.76 18.32
N ALA A 19 -37.90 -1.12 17.65
CA ALA A 19 -38.10 0.18 17.00
C ALA A 19 -39.16 0.14 15.88
N THR A 20 -39.21 -0.93 15.09
CA THR A 20 -40.22 -1.12 14.03
C THR A 20 -41.64 -1.38 14.53
N LYS A 21 -41.86 -1.48 15.85
CA LYS A 21 -43.21 -1.55 16.44
C LYS A 21 -44.03 -0.27 16.19
N ALA A 22 -43.37 0.88 16.03
CA ALA A 22 -44.02 2.18 15.90
C ALA A 22 -43.50 3.04 14.73
N VAL A 23 -42.27 2.84 14.28
CA VAL A 23 -41.67 3.61 13.16
C VAL A 23 -41.42 2.66 11.99
N PRO A 24 -41.96 2.93 10.78
CA PRO A 24 -41.66 2.11 9.60
C PRO A 24 -40.16 2.04 9.34
N LYS A 25 -39.64 0.86 9.02
CA LYS A 25 -38.20 0.68 8.76
C LYS A 25 -37.66 1.62 7.66
N ALA A 26 -38.46 1.89 6.62
CA ALA A 26 -38.09 2.81 5.55
C ALA A 26 -38.01 4.30 5.99
N MET A 27 -38.57 4.63 7.16
CA MET A 27 -38.46 5.94 7.81
C MET A 27 -37.26 6.07 8.77
N PHE A 28 -36.43 5.03 8.90
CA PHE A 28 -35.23 5.09 9.74
C PHE A 28 -34.23 6.13 9.18
N PRO A 29 -33.68 7.04 10.00
CA PRO A 29 -32.83 8.12 9.51
C PRO A 29 -31.40 7.66 9.21
N ILE A 30 -30.94 7.98 8.01
CA ILE A 30 -29.50 8.07 7.69
C ILE A 30 -29.14 9.56 7.78
N MET A 31 -28.41 9.91 8.84
CA MET A 31 -28.14 11.28 9.27
C MET A 31 -29.41 12.14 9.43
N ASN A 32 -29.85 12.83 8.38
CA ASN A 32 -31.04 13.71 8.39
C ASN A 32 -32.07 13.40 7.29
N LYS A 33 -31.92 12.28 6.57
CA LYS A 33 -32.86 11.79 5.55
C LYS A 33 -33.33 10.39 5.93
N PRO A 34 -34.63 10.05 5.88
CA PRO A 34 -35.06 8.67 6.04
C PRO A 34 -34.58 7.83 4.85
N VAL A 35 -34.33 6.53 5.08
CA VAL A 35 -33.90 5.56 4.06
C VAL A 35 -34.71 5.67 2.76
N ILE A 36 -36.04 5.81 2.85
CA ILE A 36 -36.95 5.95 1.69
C ILE A 36 -36.64 7.16 0.79
N HIS A 37 -36.09 8.25 1.35
CA HIS A 37 -35.84 9.48 0.60
C HIS A 37 -34.65 9.33 -0.36
N TYR A 38 -33.60 8.59 0.00
CA TYR A 38 -32.50 8.25 -0.92
C TYR A 38 -32.99 7.45 -2.13
N VAL A 39 -33.93 6.54 -1.89
CA VAL A 39 -34.52 5.66 -2.91
C VAL A 39 -35.44 6.42 -3.86
N VAL A 40 -36.12 7.46 -3.36
CA VAL A 40 -36.92 8.39 -4.19
C VAL A 40 -36.02 9.41 -4.92
N ASP A 41 -34.96 9.94 -4.30
CA ASP A 41 -33.94 10.76 -4.97
C ASP A 41 -33.37 10.02 -6.19
N GLU A 42 -33.00 8.73 -6.03
CA GLU A 42 -32.47 7.89 -7.12
C GLU A 42 -33.50 7.73 -8.26
N ALA A 43 -34.75 7.39 -7.93
CA ALA A 43 -35.81 7.19 -8.91
C ALA A 43 -36.11 8.46 -9.72
N VAL A 44 -36.22 9.61 -9.05
CA VAL A 44 -36.47 10.91 -9.68
C VAL A 44 -35.29 11.33 -10.56
N THR A 45 -34.05 11.12 -10.10
CA THR A 45 -32.84 11.40 -10.89
C THR A 45 -32.80 10.55 -12.18
N ALA A 46 -33.24 9.29 -12.11
CA ALA A 46 -33.39 8.41 -13.27
C ALA A 46 -34.60 8.73 -14.18
N GLY A 47 -35.36 9.79 -13.91
CA GLY A 47 -36.47 10.25 -14.75
C GLY A 47 -37.82 9.60 -14.47
N ILE A 48 -38.06 9.08 -13.26
CA ILE A 48 -39.39 8.61 -12.83
C ILE A 48 -40.26 9.82 -12.42
N GLU A 49 -41.43 9.95 -13.04
CA GLU A 49 -42.39 11.05 -12.84
C GLU A 49 -43.36 10.77 -11.67
N GLN A 50 -43.73 9.49 -11.44
CA GLN A 50 -44.70 9.08 -10.43
C GLN A 50 -44.17 7.95 -9.53
N ILE A 51 -44.35 8.13 -8.23
CA ILE A 51 -44.01 7.15 -7.18
C ILE A 51 -45.29 6.54 -6.61
N ILE A 52 -45.35 5.20 -6.56
CA ILE A 52 -46.48 4.42 -6.05
C ILE A 52 -46.02 3.64 -4.82
N PHE A 53 -46.41 4.08 -3.62
CA PHE A 53 -46.12 3.39 -2.37
C PHE A 53 -47.14 2.29 -2.08
N VAL A 54 -46.68 1.08 -1.82
CA VAL A 54 -47.55 -0.03 -1.38
C VAL A 54 -47.46 -0.15 0.15
N ILE A 55 -48.47 0.38 0.85
CA ILE A 55 -48.45 0.66 2.30
C ILE A 55 -49.42 -0.23 3.11
N THR A 56 -49.11 -0.52 4.37
CA THR A 56 -50.12 -0.91 5.37
C THR A 56 -50.54 0.31 6.21
N PRO A 57 -51.61 0.23 7.03
CA PRO A 57 -51.97 1.32 7.95
C PRO A 57 -50.83 1.74 8.88
N ASN A 58 -49.91 0.83 9.22
CA ASN A 58 -48.75 1.10 10.07
C ASN A 58 -47.63 1.88 9.34
N ASN A 59 -47.75 2.13 8.03
CA ASN A 59 -46.71 2.78 7.21
C ASN A 59 -47.10 4.17 6.70
N ARG A 60 -48.23 4.74 7.17
CA ARG A 60 -48.76 6.02 6.67
C ARG A 60 -47.79 7.20 6.78
N SER A 61 -46.90 7.20 7.77
CA SER A 61 -45.88 8.23 7.94
C SER A 61 -44.89 8.36 6.75
N ILE A 62 -44.86 7.39 5.83
CA ILE A 62 -44.13 7.49 4.56
C ILE A 62 -44.86 8.42 3.59
N GLU A 63 -46.18 8.25 3.44
CA GLU A 63 -47.04 9.12 2.61
C GLU A 63 -47.06 10.55 3.18
N GLU A 64 -47.14 10.68 4.49
CA GLU A 64 -47.11 11.99 5.19
C GLU A 64 -45.76 12.71 5.00
N TYR A 65 -44.63 11.99 4.94
CA TYR A 65 -43.30 12.58 4.71
C TYR A 65 -43.12 13.16 3.29
N PHE A 66 -43.81 12.60 2.29
CA PHE A 66 -43.81 13.13 0.91
C PHE A 66 -45.01 14.06 0.62
N SER A 67 -45.83 14.39 1.63
CA SER A 67 -46.96 15.32 1.52
C SER A 67 -46.59 16.73 1.99
N PRO A 68 -47.25 17.80 1.48
CA PRO A 68 -47.07 19.15 2.00
C PRO A 68 -47.42 19.24 3.49
N SER A 69 -46.64 20.01 4.25
CA SER A 69 -46.75 20.06 5.72
C SER A 69 -47.02 21.49 6.15
N LEU A 70 -48.23 21.98 5.85
CA LEU A 70 -48.60 23.38 5.96
C LEU A 70 -48.31 24.00 7.35
N ASP A 71 -48.55 23.25 8.43
CA ASP A 71 -48.26 23.70 9.80
C ASP A 71 -46.74 23.85 10.06
N LEU A 72 -45.92 22.95 9.52
CA LEU A 72 -44.46 23.02 9.61
C LEU A 72 -43.91 24.14 8.74
N GLU A 73 -44.43 24.30 7.53
CA GLU A 73 -44.06 25.37 6.60
C GLU A 73 -44.38 26.74 7.19
N ALA A 74 -45.60 26.96 7.69
CA ALA A 74 -45.99 28.19 8.37
C ALA A 74 -45.15 28.47 9.64
N CYS A 75 -44.82 27.44 10.41
CA CYS A 75 -43.93 27.55 11.58
C CYS A 75 -42.49 27.94 11.19
N LEU A 76 -41.95 27.38 10.10
CA LEU A 76 -40.62 27.71 9.59
C LEU A 76 -40.57 29.11 8.96
N GLU A 77 -41.64 29.52 8.27
CA GLU A 77 -41.80 30.88 7.72
C GLU A 77 -41.89 31.93 8.84
N GLN A 78 -42.77 31.73 9.83
CA GLN A 78 -42.90 32.60 11.00
C GLN A 78 -41.57 32.73 11.78
N ARG A 79 -40.79 31.64 11.86
CA ARG A 79 -39.45 31.61 12.47
C ARG A 79 -38.32 32.03 11.52
N GLN A 80 -38.65 32.48 10.31
CA GLN A 80 -37.73 32.97 9.27
C GLN A 80 -36.63 31.96 8.86
N LYS A 81 -36.86 30.66 9.03
CA LYS A 81 -35.91 29.57 8.73
C LYS A 81 -35.91 29.20 7.24
N LYS A 82 -35.61 30.19 6.38
CA LYS A 82 -35.73 30.12 4.91
C LYS A 82 -35.12 28.86 4.27
N GLU A 83 -33.92 28.45 4.68
CA GLU A 83 -33.28 27.25 4.10
C GLU A 83 -33.95 25.94 4.53
N ALA A 84 -34.46 25.86 5.76
CA ALA A 84 -35.25 24.69 6.19
C ALA A 84 -36.61 24.64 5.49
N LEU A 85 -37.25 25.80 5.30
CA LEU A 85 -38.50 25.93 4.55
C LEU A 85 -38.35 25.43 3.10
N LYS A 86 -37.29 25.87 2.39
CA LYS A 86 -36.95 25.36 1.05
C LYS A 86 -36.78 23.84 1.01
N VAL A 87 -36.12 23.26 2.02
CA VAL A 87 -35.90 21.80 2.09
C VAL A 87 -37.23 21.06 2.26
N VAL A 88 -38.10 21.50 3.17
CA VAL A 88 -39.44 20.90 3.35
C VAL A 88 -40.27 21.03 2.07
N GLN A 89 -40.34 22.24 1.50
CA GLN A 89 -41.11 22.51 0.28
C GLN A 89 -40.60 21.80 -0.97
N LYS A 90 -39.33 21.37 -1.00
CA LYS A 90 -38.82 20.55 -2.11
C LYS A 90 -39.44 19.15 -2.12
N ILE A 91 -39.67 18.53 -0.96
CA ILE A 91 -39.97 17.08 -0.86
C ILE A 91 -41.27 16.69 -1.61
N PRO A 92 -42.42 17.38 -1.43
CA PRO A 92 -43.65 17.05 -2.17
C PRO A 92 -43.56 17.36 -3.67
N ASN A 93 -42.63 18.22 -4.07
CA ASN A 93 -42.40 18.63 -5.46
C ASN A 93 -41.34 17.76 -6.17
N MET A 94 -40.87 16.67 -5.56
CA MET A 94 -39.91 15.73 -6.18
C MET A 94 -40.54 14.87 -7.28
N ALA A 95 -41.79 14.44 -7.10
CA ALA A 95 -42.52 13.55 -8.02
C ALA A 95 -44.04 13.63 -7.76
N HIS A 96 -44.84 13.00 -8.61
CA HIS A 96 -46.23 12.72 -8.27
C HIS A 96 -46.30 11.50 -7.33
N PHE A 97 -46.63 11.73 -6.07
CA PHE A 97 -46.77 10.68 -5.07
C PHE A 97 -48.19 10.11 -5.05
N SER A 98 -48.29 8.79 -4.88
CA SER A 98 -49.55 8.05 -4.82
C SER A 98 -49.39 6.79 -3.97
N SER A 99 -50.46 6.30 -3.35
CA SER A 99 -50.42 5.12 -2.47
C SER A 99 -51.49 4.09 -2.81
N THR A 100 -51.22 2.83 -2.47
CA THR A 100 -52.17 1.72 -2.57
C THR A 100 -52.02 0.81 -1.33
N PRO A 101 -53.11 0.32 -0.73
CA PRO A 101 -53.05 -0.57 0.41
C PRO A 101 -52.50 -1.96 0.03
N ALA A 102 -51.53 -2.45 0.79
CA ALA A 102 -50.98 -3.80 0.73
C ALA A 102 -52.04 -4.82 1.20
N LYS A 103 -52.93 -5.26 0.31
CA LYS A 103 -53.97 -6.25 0.62
C LYS A 103 -53.45 -7.67 0.38
N PRO A 104 -53.50 -8.58 1.37
CA PRO A 104 -53.33 -10.02 1.15
C PRO A 104 -54.37 -10.58 0.17
N ARG A 105 -54.02 -11.62 -0.57
CA ARG A 105 -54.93 -12.29 -1.52
C ARG A 105 -55.33 -13.65 -0.95
N GLY A 106 -56.41 -13.67 -0.17
CA GLY A 106 -56.75 -14.80 0.67
C GLY A 106 -55.71 -14.99 1.77
N GLN A 107 -55.10 -16.18 1.85
CA GLN A 107 -54.01 -16.47 2.78
C GLN A 107 -52.62 -15.97 2.28
N TYR A 108 -52.50 -15.54 1.02
CA TYR A 108 -51.21 -15.28 0.38
C TYR A 108 -50.71 -13.85 0.56
N GLN A 109 -49.40 -13.73 0.83
CA GLN A 109 -48.67 -12.48 1.07
C GLN A 109 -47.34 -12.48 0.28
N GLY A 110 -46.46 -11.50 0.52
CA GLY A 110 -45.13 -11.41 -0.09
C GLY A 110 -44.95 -10.31 -1.13
N LEU A 111 -43.73 -10.21 -1.66
CA LEU A 111 -43.32 -9.15 -2.59
C LEU A 111 -44.14 -9.13 -3.89
N GLY A 112 -44.50 -10.30 -4.43
CA GLY A 112 -45.33 -10.41 -5.63
C GLY A 112 -46.74 -9.84 -5.41
N VAL A 113 -47.36 -10.15 -4.27
CA VAL A 113 -48.68 -9.58 -3.88
C VAL A 113 -48.58 -8.07 -3.68
N ALA A 114 -47.48 -7.57 -3.13
CA ALA A 114 -47.26 -6.12 -2.99
C ALA A 114 -47.17 -5.42 -4.36
N VAL A 115 -46.42 -5.98 -5.32
CA VAL A 115 -46.36 -5.43 -6.69
C VAL A 115 -47.73 -5.49 -7.37
N LEU A 116 -48.46 -6.60 -7.26
CA LEU A 116 -49.79 -6.75 -7.86
C LEU A 116 -50.81 -5.73 -7.34
N ASN A 117 -50.76 -5.33 -6.06
CA ASN A 117 -51.62 -4.28 -5.51
C ASN A 117 -51.42 -2.88 -6.16
N ALA A 118 -50.36 -2.67 -6.95
CA ALA A 118 -50.11 -1.44 -7.70
C ALA A 118 -50.65 -1.47 -9.15
N GLN A 119 -51.13 -2.62 -9.65
CA GLN A 119 -51.60 -2.84 -11.04
C GLN A 119 -52.51 -1.71 -11.58
N VAL A 120 -53.48 -1.25 -10.78
CA VAL A 120 -54.45 -0.20 -11.18
C VAL A 120 -53.79 1.18 -11.33
N LEU A 121 -52.78 1.50 -10.51
CA LEU A 121 -52.06 2.79 -10.57
C LEU A 121 -50.96 2.78 -11.64
N VAL A 122 -50.33 1.62 -11.86
CA VAL A 122 -49.38 1.42 -12.95
C VAL A 122 -50.09 1.45 -14.31
N GLY A 123 -51.20 0.72 -14.45
CA GLY A 123 -51.88 0.55 -15.74
C GLY A 123 -51.07 -0.29 -16.72
N ASN A 124 -51.28 -0.08 -18.02
CA ASN A 124 -50.64 -0.84 -19.08
C ASN A 124 -49.37 -0.15 -19.64
N GLU A 125 -48.41 0.19 -18.78
CA GLU A 125 -47.11 0.73 -19.17
C GLU A 125 -45.96 0.08 -18.36
N PRO A 126 -44.73 -0.06 -18.91
CA PRO A 126 -43.61 -0.62 -18.18
C PRO A 126 -43.22 0.28 -17.00
N PHE A 127 -42.81 -0.33 -15.89
CA PHE A 127 -42.65 0.34 -14.61
C PHE A 127 -41.41 -0.18 -13.87
N ALA A 128 -40.85 0.67 -13.00
CA ALA A 128 -39.80 0.24 -12.09
C ALA A 128 -40.38 -0.42 -10.85
N VAL A 129 -39.70 -1.42 -10.28
CA VAL A 129 -39.89 -1.84 -8.89
C VAL A 129 -38.60 -1.56 -8.14
N ILE A 130 -38.73 -0.89 -6.99
CA ILE A 130 -37.59 -0.39 -6.23
C ILE A 130 -37.77 -0.79 -4.77
N LEU A 131 -36.87 -1.62 -4.25
CA LEU A 131 -36.96 -2.07 -2.86
C LEU A 131 -36.33 -1.02 -1.94
N PRO A 132 -37.07 -0.51 -0.94
CA PRO A 132 -36.65 0.65 -0.16
C PRO A 132 -35.50 0.37 0.80
N ASN A 133 -35.10 -0.90 0.99
CA ASN A 133 -34.04 -1.27 1.95
C ASN A 133 -32.65 -1.39 1.32
N ASP A 134 -32.59 -1.42 -0.01
CA ASP A 134 -31.37 -1.64 -0.77
C ASP A 134 -30.83 -0.27 -1.18
N LEU A 135 -29.80 0.20 -0.48
CA LEU A 135 -29.15 1.48 -0.73
C LEU A 135 -27.88 1.31 -1.57
N MET A 136 -27.64 2.27 -2.45
CA MET A 136 -26.66 2.19 -3.52
C MET A 136 -25.95 3.53 -3.65
N GLU A 137 -24.61 3.54 -3.60
CA GLU A 137 -23.79 4.73 -3.79
C GLU A 137 -22.88 4.54 -5.01
N THR A 138 -23.02 5.45 -5.97
CA THR A 138 -22.36 5.40 -7.28
C THR A 138 -22.18 6.81 -7.84
N GLY A 139 -21.26 6.96 -8.80
CA GLY A 139 -21.20 8.16 -9.63
C GLY A 139 -22.41 8.34 -10.56
N ILE A 140 -23.17 7.26 -10.82
CA ILE A 140 -24.37 7.24 -11.67
C ILE A 140 -25.45 6.34 -11.03
N PRO A 141 -26.69 6.83 -10.80
CA PRO A 141 -27.78 6.07 -10.20
C PRO A 141 -28.00 4.69 -10.85
N CYS A 142 -28.24 3.65 -10.05
CA CYS A 142 -28.47 2.30 -10.57
C CYS A 142 -29.71 2.25 -11.49
N MET A 143 -30.79 2.92 -11.09
CA MET A 143 -31.98 3.12 -11.93
C MET A 143 -31.68 3.82 -13.25
N GLU A 144 -30.73 4.76 -13.32
CA GLU A 144 -30.39 5.45 -14.57
C GLU A 144 -29.70 4.50 -15.56
N SER A 145 -28.75 3.68 -15.10
CA SER A 145 -28.14 2.61 -15.90
C SER A 145 -29.19 1.60 -16.40
N LEU A 146 -30.10 1.16 -15.51
CA LEU A 146 -31.20 0.26 -15.89
C LEU A 146 -32.13 0.89 -16.94
N MET A 147 -32.48 2.16 -16.78
CA MET A 147 -33.27 2.93 -17.75
C MET A 147 -32.56 3.04 -19.09
N GLY A 148 -31.25 3.35 -19.08
CA GLY A 148 -30.41 3.44 -20.27
C GLY A 148 -30.34 2.12 -21.06
N ILE A 149 -30.23 0.98 -20.38
CA ILE A 149 -30.23 -0.34 -21.02
C ILE A 149 -31.65 -0.70 -21.52
N TYR A 150 -32.69 -0.46 -20.70
CA TYR A 150 -34.09 -0.67 -21.10
C TYR A 150 -34.48 0.16 -22.34
N LYS A 151 -33.90 1.36 -22.50
CA LYS A 151 -34.10 2.22 -23.66
C LYS A 151 -33.81 1.50 -24.98
N GLU A 152 -32.73 0.74 -25.05
CA GLU A 152 -32.29 0.09 -26.30
C GLU A 152 -32.79 -1.35 -26.42
N LEU A 153 -32.91 -2.09 -25.31
CA LEU A 153 -33.30 -3.50 -25.33
C LEU A 153 -34.82 -3.75 -25.22
N LYS A 154 -35.59 -2.82 -24.63
CA LYS A 154 -37.05 -2.93 -24.36
C LYS A 154 -37.52 -4.14 -23.55
N CYS A 155 -36.60 -4.97 -23.07
CA CYS A 155 -36.88 -6.18 -22.29
C CYS A 155 -36.79 -5.91 -20.78
N PRO A 156 -37.47 -6.70 -19.92
CA PRO A 156 -37.29 -6.64 -18.47
C PRO A 156 -35.81 -6.67 -18.07
N ILE A 157 -35.45 -5.87 -17.08
CA ILE A 157 -34.08 -5.79 -16.55
C ILE A 157 -34.07 -5.73 -15.02
N VAL A 158 -33.08 -6.39 -14.43
CA VAL A 158 -32.85 -6.42 -12.97
C VAL A 158 -31.40 -6.03 -12.67
N ALA A 159 -31.20 -5.27 -11.58
CA ALA A 159 -29.87 -5.04 -11.05
C ALA A 159 -29.39 -6.28 -10.27
N ILE A 160 -28.16 -6.70 -10.53
CA ILE A 160 -27.52 -7.82 -9.85
C ILE A 160 -26.19 -7.36 -9.27
N HIS A 161 -25.75 -7.94 -8.16
CA HIS A 161 -24.51 -7.58 -7.49
C HIS A 161 -23.81 -8.81 -6.96
N ARG A 162 -22.48 -8.81 -7.03
CA ARG A 162 -21.64 -9.95 -6.65
C ARG A 162 -21.56 -10.03 -5.12
N VAL A 163 -21.96 -11.16 -4.55
CA VAL A 163 -21.96 -11.36 -3.09
C VAL A 163 -21.22 -12.64 -2.71
N PRO A 164 -20.60 -12.71 -1.52
CA PRO A 164 -19.98 -13.96 -1.04
C PRO A 164 -20.99 -15.11 -1.04
N LEU A 165 -20.53 -16.31 -1.41
CA LEU A 165 -21.35 -17.54 -1.45
C LEU A 165 -22.12 -17.78 -0.15
N GLU A 166 -21.49 -17.49 0.99
CA GLU A 166 -22.08 -17.50 2.34
C GLU A 166 -23.40 -16.72 2.46
N ARG A 167 -23.53 -15.62 1.70
CA ARG A 167 -24.68 -14.70 1.73
C ARG A 167 -25.71 -14.95 0.62
N LEU A 168 -25.39 -15.70 -0.45
CA LEU A 168 -26.29 -15.93 -1.59
C LEU A 168 -27.66 -16.49 -1.17
N SER A 169 -27.68 -17.34 -0.15
CA SER A 169 -28.88 -17.93 0.47
C SER A 169 -29.91 -16.89 0.99
N THR A 170 -29.49 -15.63 1.16
CA THR A 170 -30.35 -14.54 1.66
C THR A 170 -30.97 -13.68 0.54
N TYR A 171 -30.61 -13.90 -0.72
CA TYR A 171 -31.04 -13.11 -1.89
C TYR A 171 -31.77 -13.99 -2.93
N GLY A 172 -32.32 -13.35 -3.97
CA GLY A 172 -32.50 -14.04 -5.24
C GLY A 172 -31.16 -14.26 -5.93
N ASN A 173 -31.04 -15.31 -6.75
CA ASN A 173 -29.81 -15.64 -7.48
C ASN A 173 -30.14 -15.94 -8.95
N VAL A 174 -29.17 -15.69 -9.84
CA VAL A 174 -29.37 -15.76 -11.30
C VAL A 174 -28.36 -16.66 -11.98
N GLY A 175 -28.82 -17.42 -12.98
CA GLY A 175 -27.98 -17.92 -14.05
C GLY A 175 -27.80 -16.82 -15.10
N ILE A 176 -26.59 -16.66 -15.61
CA ILE A 176 -26.24 -15.66 -16.62
C ILE A 176 -25.52 -16.28 -17.81
N LYS A 177 -25.55 -15.59 -18.95
CA LYS A 177 -24.66 -15.82 -20.10
C LYS A 177 -24.26 -14.49 -20.74
N CYS A 178 -23.14 -14.49 -21.45
CA CYS A 178 -22.71 -13.36 -22.28
C CYS A 178 -23.77 -13.00 -23.33
N LEU A 179 -23.88 -11.71 -23.66
CA LEU A 179 -24.69 -11.24 -24.78
C LEU A 179 -24.09 -11.68 -26.12
N ASP A 180 -24.96 -11.93 -27.11
CA ASP A 180 -24.50 -12.01 -28.51
C ASP A 180 -24.00 -10.64 -28.99
N GLU A 181 -23.08 -10.65 -29.97
CA GLU A 181 -22.41 -9.42 -30.42
C GLU A 181 -23.39 -8.39 -31.03
N ALA A 182 -24.45 -8.86 -31.69
CA ALA A 182 -25.48 -8.01 -32.27
C ALA A 182 -26.34 -7.30 -31.21
N THR A 183 -26.52 -7.92 -30.04
CA THR A 183 -27.20 -7.35 -28.87
C THR A 183 -26.27 -6.44 -28.08
N SER A 184 -25.02 -6.83 -27.84
CA SER A 184 -24.01 -5.99 -27.19
C SER A 184 -23.76 -4.68 -27.95
N ARG A 185 -23.69 -4.73 -29.29
CA ARG A 185 -23.54 -3.53 -30.14
C ARG A 185 -24.69 -2.52 -29.97
N LYS A 186 -25.91 -2.95 -29.62
CA LYS A 186 -27.11 -2.09 -29.41
C LYS A 186 -27.13 -1.38 -28.06
N LEU A 187 -26.42 -1.87 -27.04
CA LEU A 187 -26.31 -1.15 -25.76
C LEU A 187 -25.80 0.28 -26.02
N PRO A 188 -26.16 1.28 -25.20
CA PRO A 188 -25.68 2.63 -25.45
C PRO A 188 -24.14 2.71 -25.42
N LYS A 189 -23.57 3.72 -26.08
CA LYS A 189 -22.21 4.17 -25.78
C LYS A 189 -22.33 5.22 -24.69
N GLY A 190 -21.95 4.87 -23.47
CA GLY A 190 -22.17 5.69 -22.29
C GLY A 190 -21.25 5.26 -21.14
N PRO A 191 -21.40 5.90 -19.97
CA PRO A 191 -20.50 5.73 -18.82
C PRO A 191 -20.71 4.42 -18.02
N TYR A 192 -21.73 3.62 -18.34
CA TYR A 192 -21.90 2.26 -17.81
C TYR A 192 -21.15 1.24 -18.69
N VAL A 193 -20.38 0.37 -18.03
CA VAL A 193 -19.61 -0.72 -18.65
C VAL A 193 -20.56 -1.69 -19.35
N ARG A 194 -20.41 -1.87 -20.67
CA ARG A 194 -21.28 -2.75 -21.50
C ARG A 194 -21.08 -4.23 -21.15
N GLU A 195 -19.87 -4.55 -20.74
CA GLU A 195 -19.37 -5.84 -20.32
C GLU A 195 -20.00 -6.31 -18.98
N ARG A 196 -20.74 -5.42 -18.29
CA ARG A 196 -21.54 -5.71 -17.09
C ARG A 196 -23.01 -6.05 -17.38
N VAL A 197 -23.42 -6.13 -18.65
CA VAL A 197 -24.80 -6.50 -19.04
C VAL A 197 -24.85 -7.96 -19.49
N TRP A 198 -25.73 -8.73 -18.86
CA TRP A 198 -25.85 -10.18 -18.99
C TRP A 198 -27.25 -10.59 -19.45
N GLU A 199 -27.41 -11.64 -20.25
CA GLU A 199 -28.74 -12.26 -20.46
C GLU A 199 -29.00 -13.26 -19.33
N ILE A 200 -30.13 -13.12 -18.63
CA ILE A 200 -30.51 -14.00 -17.53
C ILE A 200 -31.03 -15.32 -18.10
N THR A 201 -30.39 -16.43 -17.76
CA THR A 201 -30.76 -17.76 -18.23
C THR A 201 -31.75 -18.47 -17.31
N LYS A 202 -31.75 -18.10 -16.02
CA LYS A 202 -32.65 -18.62 -14.97
C LYS A 202 -32.65 -17.68 -13.76
N LEU A 203 -33.79 -17.53 -13.08
CA LEU A 203 -33.92 -16.86 -11.78
C LEU A 203 -34.38 -17.86 -10.71
N ILE A 204 -33.93 -17.68 -9.46
CA ILE A 204 -34.42 -18.42 -8.29
C ILE A 204 -34.47 -17.54 -7.03
N GLN A 205 -35.48 -17.73 -6.19
CA GLN A 205 -35.58 -17.08 -4.87
C GLN A 205 -34.83 -17.91 -3.80
N LYS A 206 -33.77 -17.34 -3.19
CA LYS A 206 -33.02 -17.93 -2.05
C LYS A 206 -32.61 -19.40 -2.27
N PRO A 207 -31.58 -19.69 -3.10
CA PRO A 207 -31.10 -21.06 -3.34
C PRO A 207 -30.83 -21.83 -2.05
N ASP A 208 -31.28 -23.08 -1.96
CA ASP A 208 -30.97 -23.95 -0.81
C ASP A 208 -29.48 -24.35 -0.85
N PRO A 209 -28.66 -23.93 0.14
CA PRO A 209 -27.24 -24.29 0.18
C PRO A 209 -27.01 -25.79 0.27
N LYS A 210 -27.95 -26.55 0.87
CA LYS A 210 -27.83 -28.00 1.10
C LYS A 210 -28.03 -28.83 -0.16
N LYS A 211 -28.55 -28.22 -1.23
CA LYS A 211 -28.79 -28.87 -2.53
C LYS A 211 -27.89 -28.34 -3.65
N HIS A 212 -26.99 -27.40 -3.33
CA HIS A 212 -26.14 -26.70 -4.29
C HIS A 212 -26.90 -25.98 -5.42
N GLU A 213 -28.14 -25.51 -5.17
CA GLU A 213 -29.03 -24.89 -6.18
C GLU A 213 -28.55 -23.53 -6.75
N HIS A 214 -27.37 -23.02 -6.35
CA HIS A 214 -26.84 -21.73 -6.80
C HIS A 214 -26.37 -21.77 -8.26
N LEU A 215 -26.64 -20.68 -8.97
CA LEU A 215 -26.48 -20.55 -10.43
C LEU A 215 -25.31 -19.64 -10.83
N SER A 216 -24.90 -18.75 -9.94
CA SER A 216 -23.71 -17.88 -10.03
C SER A 216 -23.42 -17.26 -8.66
N ASP A 217 -22.38 -16.43 -8.55
CA ASP A 217 -22.08 -15.56 -7.41
C ASP A 217 -22.82 -14.19 -7.45
N LEU A 218 -23.76 -14.01 -8.38
CA LEU A 218 -24.53 -12.78 -8.56
C LEU A 218 -25.92 -12.88 -7.87
N ALA A 219 -26.15 -12.01 -6.91
CA ALA A 219 -27.43 -11.84 -6.23
C ALA A 219 -28.30 -10.78 -6.91
N ILE A 220 -29.61 -10.97 -6.91
CA ILE A 220 -30.59 -9.94 -7.27
C ILE A 220 -30.67 -8.92 -6.14
N ILE A 221 -30.46 -7.64 -6.50
CA ILE A 221 -30.64 -6.47 -5.64
C ILE A 221 -31.85 -5.66 -6.12
N GLY A 222 -32.45 -4.88 -5.24
CA GLY A 222 -33.79 -4.34 -5.39
C GLY A 222 -33.98 -3.17 -6.36
N ARG A 223 -33.55 -3.31 -7.61
CA ARG A 223 -33.91 -2.45 -8.74
C ARG A 223 -34.34 -3.32 -9.91
N PHE A 224 -35.56 -3.11 -10.39
CA PHE A 224 -36.15 -3.84 -11.51
C PHE A 224 -36.83 -2.85 -12.45
N ILE A 225 -36.87 -3.16 -13.75
CA ILE A 225 -37.84 -2.62 -14.70
C ILE A 225 -38.63 -3.79 -15.28
N LEU A 226 -39.95 -3.75 -15.14
CA LEU A 226 -40.88 -4.82 -15.47
C LEU A 226 -41.93 -4.34 -16.49
N PRO A 227 -42.41 -5.23 -17.37
CA PRO A 227 -43.48 -4.94 -18.32
C PRO A 227 -44.84 -5.28 -17.69
N PRO A 228 -45.96 -4.67 -18.14
CA PRO A 228 -47.27 -4.81 -17.50
C PRO A 228 -47.82 -6.26 -17.49
N GLU A 229 -47.35 -7.13 -18.39
CA GLU A 229 -47.68 -8.55 -18.45
C GLU A 229 -47.32 -9.30 -17.15
N ILE A 230 -46.39 -8.80 -16.35
CA ILE A 230 -46.03 -9.38 -15.05
C ILE A 230 -47.22 -9.44 -14.09
N PHE A 231 -48.22 -8.55 -14.22
CA PHE A 231 -49.41 -8.58 -13.36
C PHE A 231 -50.27 -9.82 -13.63
N VAL A 232 -50.50 -10.16 -14.90
CA VAL A 232 -51.26 -11.37 -15.30
C VAL A 232 -50.54 -12.65 -14.85
N ILE A 233 -49.21 -12.60 -14.78
CA ILE A 233 -48.39 -13.67 -14.23
C ILE A 233 -48.57 -13.74 -12.70
N LEU A 234 -48.34 -12.64 -11.97
CA LEU A 234 -48.54 -12.53 -10.52
C LEU A 234 -49.97 -12.85 -10.04
N GLU A 235 -50.98 -12.72 -10.90
CA GLU A 235 -52.34 -13.18 -10.64
C GLU A 235 -52.49 -14.71 -10.59
N ASN A 236 -51.52 -15.47 -11.12
CA ASN A 236 -51.56 -16.92 -11.26
C ASN A 236 -50.34 -17.64 -10.62
N THR A 237 -49.22 -16.94 -10.40
CA THR A 237 -48.03 -17.48 -9.75
C THR A 237 -48.37 -18.04 -8.35
N PRO A 238 -48.09 -19.33 -8.07
CA PRO A 238 -48.35 -19.94 -6.78
C PRO A 238 -47.37 -19.41 -5.71
N PRO A 239 -47.64 -19.65 -4.40
CA PRO A 239 -46.70 -19.29 -3.35
C PRO A 239 -45.46 -20.20 -3.38
N GLY A 240 -44.28 -19.60 -3.32
CA GLY A 240 -42.98 -20.25 -3.31
C GLY A 240 -42.34 -20.19 -1.92
N TYR A 241 -41.17 -19.55 -1.83
CA TYR A 241 -40.40 -19.45 -0.59
C TYR A 241 -41.24 -18.85 0.57
N GLU A 242 -41.14 -19.45 1.76
CA GLU A 242 -41.90 -19.11 2.99
C GLU A 242 -43.44 -19.12 2.85
N GLY A 243 -43.99 -19.67 1.75
CA GLY A 243 -45.44 -19.65 1.49
C GLY A 243 -45.95 -18.30 0.98
N GLU A 244 -45.05 -17.44 0.52
CA GLU A 244 -45.32 -16.14 -0.09
C GLU A 244 -45.28 -16.21 -1.63
N VAL A 245 -46.04 -15.35 -2.32
CA VAL A 245 -45.90 -15.16 -3.77
C VAL A 245 -44.70 -14.25 -4.03
N GLN A 246 -43.66 -14.82 -4.64
CA GLN A 246 -42.38 -14.13 -4.84
C GLN A 246 -42.32 -13.49 -6.23
N LEU A 247 -41.73 -12.29 -6.30
CA LEU A 247 -41.57 -11.57 -7.57
C LEU A 247 -40.61 -12.30 -8.53
N ILE A 248 -39.62 -13.00 -7.97
CA ILE A 248 -38.58 -13.69 -8.73
C ILE A 248 -39.15 -14.92 -9.44
N ASP A 249 -40.05 -15.66 -8.79
CA ASP A 249 -40.73 -16.82 -9.37
C ASP A 249 -41.64 -16.39 -10.55
N ALA A 250 -42.33 -15.25 -10.42
CA ALA A 250 -43.09 -14.64 -11.52
C ALA A 250 -42.20 -14.11 -12.66
N MET A 251 -40.99 -13.64 -12.37
CA MET A 251 -40.02 -13.26 -13.41
C MET A 251 -39.43 -14.48 -14.13
N GLU A 252 -39.26 -15.61 -13.45
CA GLU A 252 -38.87 -16.87 -14.09
C GLU A 252 -40.02 -17.40 -14.98
N GLU A 253 -41.28 -17.36 -14.52
CA GLU A 253 -42.45 -17.72 -15.34
C GLU A 253 -42.58 -16.81 -16.59
N LEU A 254 -42.25 -15.52 -16.47
CA LEU A 254 -42.16 -14.59 -17.60
C LEU A 254 -41.05 -14.99 -18.58
N ARG A 255 -39.88 -15.41 -18.07
CA ARG A 255 -38.75 -15.89 -18.87
C ARG A 255 -39.08 -17.20 -19.60
N GLU A 256 -39.75 -18.15 -18.94
CA GLU A 256 -40.18 -19.42 -19.52
C GLU A 256 -41.23 -19.25 -20.62
N LYS A 257 -42.09 -18.22 -20.52
CA LYS A 257 -43.02 -17.80 -21.59
C LYS A 257 -42.32 -17.12 -22.79
N GLY A 258 -40.98 -17.10 -22.82
CA GLY A 258 -40.17 -16.67 -23.95
C GLY A 258 -39.68 -15.21 -23.91
N GLN A 259 -40.02 -14.46 -22.85
CA GLN A 259 -39.54 -13.09 -22.69
C GLN A 259 -38.07 -13.10 -22.25
N ARG A 260 -37.18 -12.47 -23.04
CA ARG A 260 -35.79 -12.26 -22.59
C ARG A 260 -35.75 -11.32 -21.38
N ILE A 261 -34.89 -11.63 -20.42
CA ILE A 261 -34.63 -10.81 -19.22
C ILE A 261 -33.12 -10.53 -19.18
N TYR A 262 -32.74 -9.30 -18.82
CA TYR A 262 -31.34 -8.89 -18.71
C TYR A 262 -30.96 -8.56 -17.26
N GLY A 263 -29.69 -8.76 -16.94
CA GLY A 263 -29.07 -8.37 -15.68
C GLY A 263 -28.04 -7.27 -15.91
N TYR A 264 -28.03 -6.26 -15.05
CA TYR A 264 -26.94 -5.28 -14.99
C TYR A 264 -26.15 -5.49 -13.70
N GLU A 265 -24.88 -5.87 -13.82
CA GLU A 265 -23.98 -6.02 -12.67
C GLU A 265 -23.62 -4.62 -12.12
N PHE A 266 -24.20 -4.29 -10.97
CA PHE A 266 -24.06 -3.02 -10.29
C PHE A 266 -22.64 -2.81 -9.76
N GLU A 267 -22.02 -1.74 -10.24
CA GLU A 267 -20.68 -1.27 -9.90
C GLU A 267 -20.80 -0.04 -8.97
N GLY A 268 -20.66 -0.27 -7.67
CA GLY A 268 -20.83 0.74 -6.62
C GLY A 268 -20.81 0.12 -5.22
N GLN A 269 -20.99 0.95 -4.19
CA GLN A 269 -21.19 0.47 -2.83
C GLN A 269 -22.66 0.12 -2.62
N TYR A 270 -22.94 -1.07 -2.07
CA TYR A 270 -24.28 -1.57 -1.80
C TYR A 270 -24.48 -1.85 -0.31
N PHE A 271 -25.48 -1.19 0.29
CA PHE A 271 -25.78 -1.26 1.72
C PHE A 271 -27.12 -1.98 1.95
N ASP A 272 -27.06 -3.22 2.44
CA ASP A 272 -28.25 -3.98 2.86
C ASP A 272 -28.73 -3.52 4.23
N THR A 273 -29.58 -2.50 4.25
CA THR A 273 -30.18 -1.99 5.49
C THR A 273 -31.18 -2.96 6.12
N ARG A 274 -31.42 -4.17 5.57
CA ARG A 274 -32.20 -5.26 6.23
C ARG A 274 -31.37 -5.98 7.30
N SER A 275 -30.16 -5.50 7.59
CA SER A 275 -29.29 -5.90 8.69
C SER A 275 -28.87 -4.67 9.50
N ASP A 276 -28.69 -4.81 10.82
CA ASP A 276 -28.24 -3.70 11.67
C ASP A 276 -26.89 -3.15 11.22
N PHE A 277 -25.98 -4.04 10.83
CA PHE A 277 -24.67 -3.69 10.27
C PHE A 277 -24.80 -2.79 9.03
N GLY A 278 -25.53 -3.23 8.00
CA GLY A 278 -25.67 -2.45 6.75
C GLY A 278 -26.44 -1.13 6.92
N TYR A 279 -27.28 -1.02 7.97
CA TYR A 279 -27.89 0.26 8.34
C TYR A 279 -26.88 1.21 9.03
N VAL A 280 -26.06 0.71 9.97
CA VAL A 280 -24.98 1.48 10.60
C VAL A 280 -23.91 1.89 9.59
N GLU A 281 -23.55 1.00 8.66
CA GLU A 281 -22.59 1.24 7.58
C GLU A 281 -23.05 2.39 6.67
N ALA A 282 -24.34 2.41 6.29
CA ALA A 282 -24.93 3.52 5.53
C ALA A 282 -24.97 4.85 6.31
N ILE A 283 -25.25 4.82 7.63
CA ILE A 283 -25.14 6.01 8.50
C ILE A 283 -23.71 6.55 8.51
N LEU A 284 -22.72 5.68 8.68
CA LEU A 284 -21.31 6.07 8.72
C LEU A 284 -20.85 6.66 7.38
N ASN A 285 -21.19 6.03 6.25
CA ASN A 285 -20.85 6.55 4.93
C ASN A 285 -21.36 8.00 4.73
N GLU A 286 -22.65 8.24 4.98
CA GLU A 286 -23.24 9.58 4.88
C GLU A 286 -22.64 10.58 5.88
N ALA A 287 -22.28 10.13 7.08
CA ALA A 287 -21.59 10.96 8.08
C ALA A 287 -20.18 11.38 7.61
N TYR A 288 -19.44 10.48 6.93
CA TYR A 288 -18.09 10.74 6.43
C TYR A 288 -18.02 11.74 5.27
N LYS A 289 -19.11 11.89 4.49
CA LYS A 289 -19.25 12.92 3.46
C LYS A 289 -19.27 14.35 4.03
N ARG A 290 -19.72 14.51 5.28
CA ARG A 290 -19.93 15.81 5.93
C ARG A 290 -18.69 16.19 6.75
N SER A 291 -17.93 17.17 6.28
CA SER A 291 -16.62 17.56 6.83
C SER A 291 -16.61 17.77 8.35
N GLU A 292 -17.59 18.51 8.88
CA GLU A 292 -17.77 18.75 10.31
C GLU A 292 -18.05 17.46 11.09
N VAL A 293 -18.97 16.62 10.61
CA VAL A 293 -19.36 15.36 11.25
C VAL A 293 -18.20 14.35 11.19
N ARG A 294 -17.49 14.26 10.06
CA ARG A 294 -16.24 13.49 9.92
C ARG A 294 -15.19 13.94 10.93
N SER A 295 -15.02 15.24 11.13
CA SER A 295 -14.11 15.80 12.13
C SER A 295 -14.55 15.46 13.55
N ALA A 296 -15.85 15.59 13.85
CA ALA A 296 -16.43 15.25 15.15
C ALA A 296 -16.36 13.74 15.46
N ILE A 297 -16.57 12.86 14.47
CA ILE A 297 -16.41 11.41 14.60
C ILE A 297 -14.94 11.06 14.86
N ARG A 298 -14.01 11.59 14.05
CA ARG A 298 -12.57 11.41 14.29
C ARG A 298 -12.18 11.88 15.70
N LYS A 299 -12.62 13.08 16.11
CA LYS A 299 -12.36 13.62 17.44
C LYS A 299 -12.98 12.76 18.54
N MET A 300 -14.23 12.30 18.40
CA MET A 300 -14.90 11.42 19.38
C MET A 300 -14.17 10.08 19.52
N VAL A 301 -13.81 9.45 18.39
CA VAL A 301 -13.02 8.21 18.35
C VAL A 301 -11.64 8.41 19.00
N LEU A 302 -11.09 9.62 18.98
CA LEU A 302 -9.82 9.99 19.63
C LEU A 302 -9.95 10.48 21.09
N SER A 303 -11.16 10.82 21.59
CA SER A 303 -11.34 11.50 22.90
C SER A 303 -12.27 10.81 23.90
N ARG A 304 -12.77 9.60 23.60
CA ARG A 304 -13.41 8.74 24.61
C ARG A 304 -12.36 8.11 25.53
N GLU A 305 -11.99 8.84 26.59
CA GLU A 305 -11.31 8.25 27.74
C GLU A 305 -12.22 7.21 28.43
N GLY A 306 -11.61 6.15 28.97
CA GLY A 306 -12.32 4.94 29.42
C GLY A 306 -12.07 3.69 28.57
N TYR A 307 -11.32 3.82 27.46
CA TYR A 307 -10.75 2.71 26.68
C TYR A 307 -9.22 2.88 26.59
N SER A 308 -8.41 1.88 26.97
CA SER A 308 -6.97 2.02 27.27
C SER A 308 -6.04 1.04 26.50
N PRO A 309 -5.22 1.49 25.54
CA PRO A 309 -4.41 0.41 24.05
C PRO A 309 -3.75 -0.96 24.27
N ILE A 310 -4.30 -1.68 25.23
CA ILE A 310 -4.88 -2.97 24.89
C ILE A 310 -6.30 -2.76 24.29
N GLU A 311 -6.91 -1.58 24.47
CA GLU A 311 -7.90 -0.98 23.54
C GLU A 311 -7.37 0.31 22.84
N ARG A 312 -6.90 1.31 23.63
CA ARG A 312 -5.65 2.24 23.42
C ARG A 312 -3.07 1.98 25.02
N SER A 313 -2.74 0.96 25.92
CA SER A 313 -1.59 0.62 26.78
C SER A 313 -1.58 1.46 28.05
N ILE A 314 -2.15 0.85 29.10
CA ILE A 314 -2.42 1.47 30.41
C ILE A 314 -1.17 2.16 30.93
N THR A 315 -1.24 3.48 31.09
CA THR A 315 -0.14 4.26 31.65
C THR A 315 0.00 4.01 33.15
N THR A 316 1.19 3.52 33.51
CA THR A 316 1.97 3.85 34.72
C THR A 316 1.32 4.74 35.79
N ALA A 317 1.41 4.43 37.08
CA ALA A 317 1.93 3.24 37.75
C ALA A 317 1.58 3.30 39.26
N GLY A 318 1.55 2.14 39.95
CA GLY A 318 1.70 2.11 41.40
C GLY A 318 0.86 1.09 42.16
N LEU A 319 1.36 -0.14 42.29
CA LEU A 319 1.56 -0.83 43.58
C LEU A 319 2.33 -2.14 43.39
N THR A 320 2.92 -2.65 44.48
CA THR A 320 3.93 -3.71 44.47
C THR A 320 3.32 -5.12 44.65
N LEU A 321 4.07 -6.13 44.18
CA LEU A 321 3.79 -7.57 44.26
C LEU A 321 3.26 -8.07 45.63
N THR A 322 2.22 -8.92 45.58
CA THR A 322 2.08 -10.09 46.48
C THR A 322 1.47 -11.27 45.72
N HIS A 323 2.05 -12.47 45.88
CA HIS A 323 1.53 -13.72 45.32
C HIS A 323 0.18 -14.16 45.93
N LYS A 324 -0.62 -14.86 45.13
CA LYS A 324 -0.94 -16.28 45.40
C LYS A 324 -1.31 -17.03 44.10
N PRO A 325 -0.99 -18.34 43.99
CA PRO A 325 -1.42 -19.17 42.87
C PRO A 325 -2.67 -19.97 43.24
N GLU A 326 -3.64 -20.04 42.33
CA GLU A 326 -4.63 -21.11 42.33
C GLU A 326 -4.66 -21.76 40.95
N LYS A 327 -4.63 -23.10 40.94
CA LYS A 327 -4.89 -23.90 39.75
C LYS A 327 -6.40 -24.08 39.65
N GLU A 328 -6.94 -24.04 38.44
CA GLU A 328 -7.63 -25.22 37.92
C GLU A 328 -7.65 -25.21 36.39
N SER A 329 -7.76 -26.39 35.80
CA SER A 329 -7.41 -26.63 34.40
C SER A 329 -8.54 -27.30 33.63
N VAL A 330 -8.99 -26.65 32.56
CA VAL A 330 -9.72 -27.29 31.46
C VAL A 330 -9.03 -26.89 30.14
N LYS A 331 -8.22 -27.79 29.59
CA LYS A 331 -7.64 -27.59 28.24
C LYS A 331 -8.73 -27.79 27.19
N MET A 332 -9.04 -26.73 26.43
CA MET A 332 -9.14 -26.88 24.98
C MET A 332 -7.76 -26.59 24.40
N ALA A 333 -7.35 -27.33 23.36
CA ALA A 333 -6.05 -27.12 22.74
C ALA A 333 -6.01 -25.76 22.01
N GLY A 334 -5.01 -24.94 22.30
CA GLY A 334 -4.86 -23.62 21.70
C GLY A 334 -4.51 -23.72 20.22
N THR A 335 -4.90 -22.72 19.42
CA THR A 335 -4.64 -22.73 17.96
C THR A 335 -3.17 -22.88 17.60
N PHE A 336 -2.26 -22.38 18.45
CA PHE A 336 -0.82 -22.61 18.32
C PHE A 336 -0.43 -24.08 18.53
N GLU A 337 -1.00 -24.78 19.52
CA GLU A 337 -0.81 -26.22 19.72
C GLU A 337 -1.30 -27.01 18.50
N LYS A 338 -2.45 -26.64 17.90
CA LYS A 338 -2.98 -27.25 16.66
C LYS A 338 -1.98 -27.17 15.51
N VAL A 339 -1.47 -25.97 15.22
CA VAL A 339 -0.50 -25.74 14.12
C VAL A 339 0.81 -26.50 14.37
N THR A 340 1.30 -26.48 15.61
CA THR A 340 2.52 -27.19 16.00
C THR A 340 2.39 -28.69 15.78
N GLN A 341 1.28 -29.29 16.22
CA GLN A 341 0.98 -30.71 16.01
C GLN A 341 0.85 -31.05 14.51
N SER A 342 0.26 -30.17 13.70
CA SER A 342 0.12 -30.37 12.25
C SER A 342 1.47 -30.33 11.53
N LEU A 343 2.34 -29.37 11.87
CA LEU A 343 3.71 -29.26 11.34
C LEU A 343 4.60 -30.44 11.76
N MET A 344 4.45 -30.94 12.97
CA MET A 344 5.14 -32.17 13.43
C MET A 344 4.62 -33.42 12.72
N ALA A 345 3.30 -33.56 12.57
CA ALA A 345 2.70 -34.71 11.87
C ALA A 345 3.08 -34.77 10.38
N ALA A 346 3.29 -33.60 9.74
CA ALA A 346 3.81 -33.47 8.39
C ALA A 346 5.35 -33.54 8.29
N GLY A 347 6.06 -33.68 9.41
CA GLY A 347 7.53 -33.78 9.45
C GLY A 347 8.28 -32.48 9.11
N GLN A 348 7.65 -31.31 9.21
CA GLN A 348 8.33 -30.02 9.05
C GLN A 348 9.10 -29.59 10.32
N ILE A 349 8.80 -30.21 11.46
CA ILE A 349 9.48 -30.04 12.74
C ILE A 349 9.79 -31.44 13.30
N ASP A 350 10.97 -31.61 13.87
CA ASP A 350 11.38 -32.88 14.51
C ASP A 350 10.52 -33.15 15.76
N SER A 351 10.06 -34.40 15.93
CA SER A 351 9.31 -34.82 17.12
C SER A 351 10.20 -35.04 18.34
N ASN A 352 11.53 -34.96 18.20
CA ASN A 352 12.52 -35.12 19.28
C ASN A 352 12.96 -33.79 19.93
N VAL A 353 12.32 -32.65 19.61
CA VAL A 353 12.62 -31.34 20.22
C VAL A 353 12.39 -31.39 21.73
N GLN A 354 13.32 -30.83 22.51
CA GLN A 354 13.43 -31.11 23.95
C GLN A 354 12.67 -30.11 24.84
N THR A 355 12.25 -28.97 24.30
CA THR A 355 11.51 -27.93 25.02
C THR A 355 10.41 -27.27 24.18
N ASP A 356 9.35 -26.79 24.85
CA ASP A 356 8.29 -26.00 24.23
C ASP A 356 8.84 -24.74 23.54
N ARG A 357 9.87 -24.11 24.12
CA ARG A 357 10.52 -22.91 23.60
C ARG A 357 11.28 -23.13 22.28
N GLU A 358 12.02 -24.22 22.16
CA GLU A 358 12.69 -24.58 20.90
C GLU A 358 11.63 -24.87 19.81
N THR A 359 10.52 -25.47 20.21
CA THR A 359 9.38 -25.73 19.33
C THR A 359 8.73 -24.40 18.87
N GLU A 360 8.49 -23.46 19.79
CA GLU A 360 8.02 -22.10 19.45
C GLU A 360 8.92 -21.43 18.42
N GLU A 361 10.25 -21.50 18.59
CA GLU A 361 11.20 -20.87 17.66
C GLU A 361 11.24 -21.55 16.28
N MET A 362 11.10 -22.88 16.21
CA MET A 362 11.02 -23.59 14.92
C MET A 362 9.73 -23.27 14.16
N VAL A 363 8.57 -23.30 14.84
CA VAL A 363 7.28 -22.90 14.27
C VAL A 363 7.35 -21.45 13.77
N PHE A 364 7.91 -20.55 14.58
CA PHE A 364 8.11 -19.14 14.22
C PHE A 364 8.98 -18.97 12.98
N ARG A 365 10.16 -19.61 12.91
CA ARG A 365 11.07 -19.52 11.75
C ARG A 365 10.42 -19.99 10.45
N LEU A 366 9.64 -21.08 10.49
CA LEU A 366 8.90 -21.62 9.33
C LEU A 366 7.77 -20.68 8.88
N ILE A 367 6.94 -20.17 9.80
CA ILE A 367 5.87 -19.21 9.51
C ILE A 367 6.46 -17.91 8.93
N LEU A 368 7.62 -17.48 9.42
CA LEU A 368 8.31 -16.29 8.92
C LEU A 368 9.09 -16.52 7.61
N GLY A 369 9.22 -17.75 7.13
CA GLY A 369 9.99 -18.05 5.92
C GLY A 369 11.49 -17.76 6.05
N PHE A 370 12.07 -17.97 7.23
CA PHE A 370 13.52 -18.09 7.34
C PHE A 370 13.99 -19.37 6.62
N PRO A 371 15.18 -19.36 6.00
CA PRO A 371 15.83 -20.59 5.55
C PRO A 371 16.31 -21.43 6.75
N PRO A 372 16.59 -22.73 6.56
CA PRO A 372 17.01 -23.62 7.66
C PRO A 372 18.31 -23.15 8.32
N GLU A 373 19.24 -22.65 7.51
CA GLU A 373 20.49 -22.03 7.93
C GLU A 373 20.46 -20.52 7.61
N PRO A 374 19.84 -19.69 8.46
CA PRO A 374 19.79 -18.24 8.26
C PRO A 374 21.17 -17.61 8.48
N ALA A 375 21.45 -16.53 7.75
CA ALA A 375 22.69 -15.79 7.89
C ALA A 375 22.90 -15.32 9.34
N ARG A 376 24.14 -15.46 9.85
CA ARG A 376 24.48 -15.03 11.22
C ARG A 376 24.25 -13.52 11.35
N PRO A 377 23.71 -13.02 12.48
CA PRO A 377 23.44 -11.58 12.66
C PRO A 377 24.65 -10.68 12.41
N ALA A 378 25.88 -11.15 12.69
CA ALA A 378 27.10 -10.41 12.39
C ALA A 378 27.32 -10.20 10.87
N ASP A 379 27.05 -11.21 10.03
CA ASP A 379 27.18 -11.10 8.57
C ASP A 379 26.10 -10.17 8.00
N VAL A 380 24.90 -10.17 8.57
CA VAL A 380 23.80 -9.26 8.20
C VAL A 380 24.13 -7.80 8.58
N ILE A 381 24.71 -7.59 9.77
CA ILE A 381 25.18 -6.27 10.22
C ILE A 381 26.36 -5.77 9.36
N GLU A 382 27.25 -6.66 8.91
CA GLU A 382 28.31 -6.32 7.94
C GLU A 382 27.72 -5.92 6.58
N LEU A 383 26.79 -6.73 6.07
CA LEU A 383 26.19 -6.55 4.74
C LEU A 383 25.23 -5.37 4.62
N PHE A 384 24.61 -4.88 5.70
CA PHE A 384 23.59 -3.82 5.61
C PHE A 384 23.68 -2.73 6.69
N GLY A 385 24.55 -2.89 7.70
CA GLY A 385 24.69 -1.99 8.83
C GLY A 385 23.79 -2.32 10.03
N GLY A 386 24.18 -1.83 11.22
CA GLY A 386 23.47 -2.08 12.48
C GLY A 386 22.12 -1.35 12.64
N ASP A 387 21.80 -0.43 11.73
CA ASP A 387 20.46 0.15 11.54
C ASP A 387 19.91 -0.14 10.14
N TYR A 388 20.27 -1.31 9.59
CA TYR A 388 19.52 -1.92 8.50
C TYR A 388 18.07 -2.09 8.92
N PHE A 389 17.19 -1.73 8.00
CA PHE A 389 15.76 -1.73 8.19
C PHE A 389 15.16 -2.06 6.82
N PRO A 390 14.76 -3.32 6.57
CA PRO A 390 14.12 -3.66 5.30
C PRO A 390 12.87 -2.80 5.12
N GLY A 391 12.71 -2.21 3.94
CA GLY A 391 11.48 -1.50 3.62
C GLY A 391 10.31 -2.48 3.61
N THR A 392 9.37 -2.30 4.54
CA THR A 392 7.99 -2.78 4.47
C THR A 392 7.21 -2.13 5.60
N PHE A 393 5.89 -2.15 5.50
CA PHE A 393 5.00 -1.58 6.52
C PHE A 393 5.09 -2.34 7.85
N ALA A 394 4.64 -1.68 8.93
CA ALA A 394 4.16 -2.35 10.12
C ALA A 394 2.64 -2.59 10.03
N ILE A 395 2.11 -3.57 10.78
CA ILE A 395 0.66 -3.81 10.88
C ILE A 395 -0.11 -2.57 11.39
N GLY A 396 0.48 -1.80 12.31
CA GLY A 396 -0.10 -0.53 12.77
C GLY A 396 -0.07 0.61 11.74
N GLU A 397 0.70 0.47 10.64
CA GLU A 397 0.64 1.35 9.48
C GLU A 397 -0.45 0.87 8.49
N ILE A 398 -0.70 -0.44 8.44
CA ILE A 398 -1.81 -1.08 7.70
C ILE A 398 -3.17 -0.87 8.36
N ASP A 399 -3.24 -0.69 9.68
CA ASP A 399 -4.47 -0.21 10.37
C ASP A 399 -4.81 1.26 10.01
N GLN A 400 -3.90 1.95 9.30
CA GLN A 400 -4.14 3.25 8.66
C GLN A 400 -4.26 3.10 7.13
N ASN A 401 -4.60 1.88 6.70
CA ASN A 401 -4.91 1.33 5.38
C ASN A 401 -3.80 1.42 4.31
N PRO A 402 -3.21 0.32 3.79
CA PRO A 402 -2.28 0.39 2.66
C PRO A 402 -2.91 0.98 1.39
N ASP A 403 -4.24 0.93 1.26
CA ASP A 403 -4.94 1.63 0.17
C ASP A 403 -4.83 3.17 0.28
N PHE A 404 -4.14 3.74 1.30
CA PHE A 404 -3.70 5.14 1.28
C PHE A 404 -2.88 5.46 0.01
N LEU A 405 -2.19 4.45 -0.53
CA LEU A 405 -1.45 4.51 -1.81
C LEU A 405 -2.38 4.63 -3.03
N CYS A 406 -3.64 4.22 -2.89
CA CYS A 406 -4.70 4.24 -3.90
C CYS A 406 -5.81 5.27 -3.59
N GLY A 407 -5.72 5.99 -2.47
CA GLY A 407 -6.68 7.02 -2.02
C GLY A 407 -7.77 6.56 -1.03
N GLU A 408 -7.91 5.26 -0.75
CA GLU A 408 -8.96 4.74 0.16
C GLU A 408 -8.45 4.58 1.61
N THR A 409 -9.24 4.99 2.60
CA THR A 409 -8.74 5.27 3.98
C THR A 409 -9.58 4.66 5.11
N SER A 410 -10.26 3.53 4.87
CA SER A 410 -11.27 2.99 5.80
C SER A 410 -11.16 1.50 6.14
N ILE A 411 -10.14 0.77 5.68
CA ILE A 411 -10.01 -0.67 5.96
C ILE A 411 -9.13 -0.91 7.20
N GLY A 412 -9.75 -1.38 8.28
CA GLY A 412 -9.05 -1.79 9.51
C GLY A 412 -8.38 -3.16 9.38
N TYR A 413 -7.39 -3.40 10.25
CA TYR A 413 -6.49 -4.56 10.18
C TYR A 413 -7.21 -5.93 10.05
N GLY A 414 -8.16 -6.25 10.93
CA GLY A 414 -8.84 -7.55 10.95
C GLY A 414 -9.59 -7.89 9.64
N PRO A 415 -10.51 -7.03 9.15
CA PRO A 415 -11.16 -7.20 7.85
C PRO A 415 -10.20 -7.35 6.67
N TRP A 416 -9.07 -6.65 6.69
CA TRP A 416 -8.03 -6.79 5.66
C TRP A 416 -7.39 -8.19 5.69
N VAL A 417 -6.92 -8.66 6.87
CA VAL A 417 -6.35 -10.01 7.04
C VAL A 417 -7.31 -11.09 6.54
N ARG A 418 -8.59 -11.01 6.92
CA ARG A 418 -9.64 -11.96 6.48
C ARG A 418 -9.79 -12.01 4.97
N ARG A 419 -9.74 -10.85 4.29
CA ARG A 419 -9.85 -10.78 2.82
C ARG A 419 -8.66 -11.45 2.13
N GLU A 420 -7.45 -11.26 2.64
CA GLU A 420 -6.26 -11.91 2.07
C GLU A 420 -6.27 -13.43 2.32
N ILE A 421 -6.74 -13.89 3.48
CA ILE A 421 -6.99 -15.32 3.73
C ILE A 421 -8.05 -15.87 2.76
N LYS A 422 -9.16 -15.17 2.54
CA LYS A 422 -10.19 -15.58 1.55
C LYS A 422 -9.65 -15.61 0.12
N ARG A 423 -8.71 -14.73 -0.25
CA ARG A 423 -7.99 -14.76 -1.54
C ARG A 423 -7.12 -16.00 -1.68
N GLU A 424 -6.29 -16.31 -0.67
CA GLU A 424 -5.43 -17.52 -0.66
C GLU A 424 -6.27 -18.81 -0.69
N ILE A 425 -7.33 -18.90 0.12
CA ILE A 425 -8.28 -20.03 0.11
C ILE A 425 -8.97 -20.18 -1.26
N LYS A 426 -9.28 -19.07 -1.96
CA LYS A 426 -9.78 -19.12 -3.34
C LYS A 426 -8.71 -19.62 -4.31
N ALA A 427 -7.48 -19.11 -4.24
CA ALA A 427 -6.38 -19.55 -5.09
C ALA A 427 -6.08 -21.05 -4.93
N MET A 428 -6.19 -21.60 -3.71
CA MET A 428 -6.06 -23.04 -3.43
C MET A 428 -7.19 -23.88 -4.05
N LYS A 429 -8.43 -23.36 -4.08
CA LYS A 429 -9.57 -24.01 -4.78
C LYS A 429 -9.40 -23.97 -6.30
N ASP A 430 -9.03 -22.81 -6.84
CA ASP A 430 -8.91 -22.59 -8.28
C ASP A 430 -7.83 -23.50 -8.92
N VAL A 431 -6.80 -23.90 -8.16
CA VAL A 431 -5.79 -24.89 -8.57
C VAL A 431 -6.10 -26.35 -8.16
N GLY A 432 -7.27 -26.61 -7.58
CA GLY A 432 -7.71 -27.95 -7.19
C GLY A 432 -6.98 -28.56 -5.98
N ARG A 433 -6.37 -27.75 -5.10
CA ARG A 433 -5.67 -28.22 -3.88
C ARG A 433 -6.55 -28.20 -2.62
N LEU A 434 -7.75 -27.63 -2.69
CA LEU A 434 -8.68 -27.54 -1.55
C LEU A 434 -10.11 -27.90 -1.94
N ASP A 435 -10.55 -29.10 -1.55
CA ASP A 435 -11.91 -29.59 -1.78
C ASP A 435 -12.94 -28.93 -0.84
N ALA A 436 -14.18 -28.83 -1.31
CA ALA A 436 -15.30 -28.29 -0.53
C ALA A 436 -15.54 -29.04 0.80
N GLY A 437 -15.19 -30.33 0.87
CA GLY A 437 -15.31 -31.15 2.09
C GLY A 437 -14.27 -30.83 3.17
N MET A 438 -13.09 -30.31 2.82
CA MET A 438 -12.03 -30.01 3.80
C MET A 438 -12.31 -28.75 4.64
N ILE A 439 -13.16 -27.86 4.16
CA ILE A 439 -13.40 -26.54 4.77
C ILE A 439 -14.41 -26.63 5.94
N GLY A 440 -15.18 -27.72 6.04
CA GLY A 440 -16.29 -27.86 6.99
C GLY A 440 -15.92 -28.02 8.47
N VAL A 441 -14.65 -27.83 8.86
CA VAL A 441 -14.14 -28.15 10.21
C VAL A 441 -13.35 -27.02 10.88
N CYS A 442 -12.69 -26.13 10.12
CA CYS A 442 -11.78 -25.11 10.66
C CYS A 442 -12.25 -23.69 10.35
N ASN A 443 -12.24 -22.82 11.35
CA ASN A 443 -12.56 -21.40 11.19
C ASN A 443 -11.28 -20.62 10.90
N ILE A 444 -10.68 -20.90 9.74
CA ILE A 444 -9.29 -20.57 9.39
C ILE A 444 -8.99 -19.08 9.55
N GLU A 445 -9.95 -18.20 9.28
CA GLU A 445 -9.78 -16.75 9.50
C GLU A 445 -9.60 -16.37 10.96
N ASP A 446 -10.40 -16.97 11.86
CA ASP A 446 -10.29 -16.75 13.30
C ASP A 446 -9.03 -17.45 13.84
N ASP A 447 -8.76 -18.68 13.40
CA ASP A 447 -7.54 -19.41 13.75
C ASP A 447 -6.26 -18.63 13.36
N VAL A 448 -6.22 -17.97 12.19
CA VAL A 448 -5.10 -17.10 11.79
C VAL A 448 -5.04 -15.83 12.64
N LEU A 449 -6.16 -15.19 12.95
CA LEU A 449 -6.19 -14.00 13.82
C LEU A 449 -5.78 -14.31 15.27
N ASP A 450 -6.12 -15.49 15.78
CA ASP A 450 -5.65 -16.03 17.05
C ASP A 450 -4.13 -16.28 17.03
N LEU A 451 -3.59 -16.89 15.97
CA LEU A 451 -2.15 -17.09 15.80
C LEU A 451 -1.39 -15.76 15.69
N LEU A 452 -1.95 -14.77 15.00
CA LEU A 452 -1.39 -13.41 14.93
C LEU A 452 -1.41 -12.72 16.29
N SER A 453 -2.42 -12.99 17.12
CA SER A 453 -2.55 -12.47 18.49
C SER A 453 -1.76 -13.26 19.53
N HIS A 454 -1.32 -14.49 19.20
CA HIS A 454 -0.60 -15.39 20.09
C HIS A 454 0.70 -14.77 20.59
N LYS A 455 0.98 -14.95 21.88
CA LYS A 455 2.07 -14.31 22.63
C LYS A 455 3.05 -15.38 23.13
N PHE A 456 4.22 -15.42 22.51
CA PHE A 456 5.33 -16.33 22.81
C PHE A 456 5.92 -16.08 24.21
N GLU A 457 6.73 -17.01 24.73
CA GLU A 457 7.41 -16.87 26.04
C GLU A 457 8.16 -15.54 26.22
N ASN A 458 8.76 -15.03 25.13
CA ASN A 458 9.51 -13.77 25.13
C ASN A 458 8.64 -12.50 25.27
N GLY A 459 7.32 -12.66 25.37
CA GLY A 459 6.37 -11.59 25.67
C GLY A 459 5.86 -10.78 24.48
N ARG A 460 6.39 -11.00 23.27
CA ARG A 460 5.90 -10.40 22.02
C ARG A 460 4.83 -11.27 21.37
N ARG A 461 3.93 -10.68 20.58
CA ARG A 461 2.97 -11.42 19.75
C ARG A 461 3.49 -11.64 18.34
N LEU A 462 2.94 -12.62 17.63
CA LEU A 462 3.31 -12.86 16.23
C LEU A 462 3.06 -11.61 15.36
N CYS A 463 1.95 -10.88 15.54
CA CYS A 463 1.65 -9.63 14.84
C CYS A 463 2.71 -8.53 15.07
N ASP A 464 3.33 -8.47 16.25
CA ASP A 464 4.43 -7.55 16.56
C ASP A 464 5.74 -7.95 15.87
N MET A 465 5.90 -9.25 15.58
CA MET A 465 7.11 -9.86 15.02
C MET A 465 7.07 -10.01 13.49
N ILE A 466 5.89 -9.94 12.86
CA ILE A 466 5.73 -9.90 11.40
C ILE A 466 5.74 -8.47 10.82
N ALA A 467 6.04 -7.46 11.64
CA ALA A 467 6.41 -6.13 11.14
C ALA A 467 7.60 -6.24 10.16
N LEU A 468 7.58 -5.42 9.10
CA LEU A 468 8.66 -5.33 8.09
C LEU A 468 8.81 -6.60 7.23
N GLN A 469 7.67 -7.15 6.78
CA GLN A 469 7.59 -8.38 6.01
C GLN A 469 6.46 -8.32 4.97
N GLU A 470 6.54 -9.17 3.94
CA GLU A 470 5.48 -9.39 2.97
C GLU A 470 4.32 -10.16 3.63
N TYR A 471 3.24 -9.46 3.95
CA TYR A 471 2.12 -10.01 4.73
C TYR A 471 1.34 -11.11 4.02
N THR A 472 1.19 -11.01 2.70
CA THR A 472 0.59 -12.06 1.86
C THR A 472 1.27 -13.40 2.08
N ASP A 473 2.60 -13.40 2.11
CA ASP A 473 3.43 -14.59 2.27
C ASP A 473 3.22 -15.22 3.65
N ILE A 474 3.08 -14.39 4.69
CA ILE A 474 2.82 -14.83 6.06
C ILE A 474 1.41 -15.41 6.20
N PHE A 475 0.38 -14.75 5.67
CA PHE A 475 -1.00 -15.26 5.77
C PHE A 475 -1.21 -16.53 4.94
N ARG A 476 -0.55 -16.63 3.77
CA ARG A 476 -0.45 -17.87 3.00
C ARG A 476 0.21 -18.98 3.82
N ARG A 477 1.39 -18.73 4.42
CA ARG A 477 2.10 -19.70 5.29
C ARG A 477 1.25 -20.18 6.46
N LEU A 478 0.55 -19.27 7.15
CA LEU A 478 -0.36 -19.60 8.26
C LEU A 478 -1.57 -20.42 7.80
N THR A 479 -2.19 -20.03 6.66
CA THR A 479 -3.34 -20.73 6.07
C THR A 479 -2.97 -22.15 5.62
N LEU A 480 -1.82 -22.32 4.98
CA LEU A 480 -1.29 -23.63 4.58
C LEU A 480 -0.98 -24.51 5.80
N ALA A 481 -0.36 -23.95 6.86
CA ALA A 481 -0.01 -24.71 8.05
C ALA A 481 -1.26 -25.21 8.82
N LEU A 482 -2.33 -24.42 8.84
CA LEU A 482 -3.63 -24.80 9.40
C LEU A 482 -4.37 -25.85 8.56
N LEU A 483 -4.33 -25.74 7.23
CA LEU A 483 -5.05 -26.64 6.31
C LEU A 483 -4.36 -27.98 6.07
N PHE A 484 -3.03 -27.96 5.94
CA PHE A 484 -2.25 -29.05 5.33
C PHE A 484 -1.01 -29.47 6.14
N GLY A 485 -0.68 -28.77 7.23
CA GLY A 485 0.54 -29.03 8.01
C GLY A 485 1.83 -28.63 7.29
N GLU A 486 1.76 -27.85 6.21
CA GLU A 486 2.94 -27.33 5.49
C GLU A 486 2.97 -25.80 5.51
N THR A 487 4.15 -25.18 5.68
CA THR A 487 4.30 -23.72 5.46
C THR A 487 4.66 -23.39 4.01
N GLU A 488 5.30 -24.30 3.28
CA GLU A 488 5.91 -24.02 1.97
C GLU A 488 5.36 -24.89 0.84
N CYS A 489 4.39 -24.33 0.14
CA CYS A 489 3.54 -25.00 -0.84
C CYS A 489 3.57 -24.32 -2.22
N GLU A 490 3.77 -25.12 -3.26
CA GLU A 490 3.64 -24.71 -4.67
C GLU A 490 2.16 -24.59 -5.06
N LEU A 491 1.52 -23.49 -4.67
CA LEU A 491 0.31 -23.02 -5.34
C LEU A 491 0.73 -22.43 -6.69
N ASN A 492 0.71 -23.26 -7.72
CA ASN A 492 1.10 -22.91 -9.09
C ASN A 492 -0.04 -22.15 -9.81
N THR A 493 -0.58 -21.11 -9.15
CA THR A 493 -1.74 -20.30 -9.58
C THR A 493 -1.52 -19.64 -10.95
N TYR A 494 -0.25 -19.43 -11.32
CA TYR A 494 0.16 -18.83 -12.59
C TYR A 494 0.71 -19.85 -13.59
N LYS A 495 0.46 -21.16 -13.41
CA LYS A 495 1.01 -22.22 -14.27
C LYS A 495 0.78 -21.95 -15.76
N ALA A 496 -0.46 -21.68 -16.17
CA ALA A 496 -0.79 -21.42 -17.57
C ALA A 496 -0.14 -20.14 -18.11
N LEU A 497 0.03 -19.10 -17.27
CA LEU A 497 0.76 -17.88 -17.61
C LEU A 497 2.26 -18.16 -17.82
N ASN A 498 2.88 -18.94 -16.93
CA ASN A 498 4.30 -19.30 -17.03
C ASN A 498 4.56 -20.27 -18.20
N GLU A 499 3.67 -21.23 -18.47
CA GLU A 499 3.78 -22.14 -19.62
C GLU A 499 3.66 -21.41 -20.95
N MET A 500 2.62 -20.57 -21.13
CA MET A 500 2.41 -19.80 -22.35
C MET A 500 3.45 -18.67 -22.52
N GLY A 501 3.62 -17.83 -21.50
CA GLY A 501 4.58 -16.73 -21.50
C GLY A 501 6.02 -17.21 -21.61
N GLY A 502 6.35 -18.35 -20.99
CA GLY A 502 7.65 -19.00 -21.13
C GLY A 502 7.91 -19.54 -22.54
N ALA A 503 6.91 -20.13 -23.20
CA ALA A 503 7.04 -20.56 -24.59
C ALA A 503 7.27 -19.38 -25.55
N ILE A 504 6.59 -18.25 -25.31
CA ILE A 504 6.77 -17.00 -26.08
C ILE A 504 8.15 -16.40 -25.81
N ALA A 505 8.54 -16.26 -24.55
CA ALA A 505 9.86 -15.73 -24.16
C ALA A 505 11.01 -16.57 -24.73
N LEU A 506 10.95 -17.90 -24.63
CA LEU A 506 11.95 -18.81 -25.21
C LEU A 506 12.08 -18.66 -26.73
N ALA A 507 10.96 -18.45 -27.43
CA ALA A 507 10.97 -18.21 -28.88
C ALA A 507 11.52 -16.81 -29.25
N ILE A 508 11.33 -15.81 -28.39
CA ILE A 508 11.90 -14.47 -28.57
C ILE A 508 13.41 -14.47 -28.32
N VAL A 509 13.88 -14.97 -27.16
CA VAL A 509 15.32 -14.91 -26.81
C VAL A 509 16.23 -15.71 -27.75
N ALA A 510 15.66 -16.67 -28.49
CA ALA A 510 16.35 -17.39 -29.57
C ALA A 510 16.66 -16.53 -30.81
N GLY A 511 16.12 -15.31 -30.92
CA GLY A 511 16.41 -14.33 -31.97
C GLY A 511 17.29 -13.15 -31.53
N LEU A 512 17.75 -13.12 -30.28
CA LEU A 512 18.43 -11.94 -29.69
C LEU A 512 19.96 -12.05 -29.63
N ASP A 513 20.57 -13.05 -30.26
CA ASP A 513 22.03 -13.27 -30.15
C ASP A 513 22.89 -12.11 -30.67
N GLU A 514 22.47 -11.42 -31.72
CA GLU A 514 23.21 -10.28 -32.28
C GLU A 514 22.83 -8.91 -31.68
N TRP A 515 22.02 -8.89 -30.62
CA TRP A 515 21.59 -7.63 -30.00
C TRP A 515 22.69 -6.98 -29.15
N PRO A 516 22.80 -5.63 -29.14
CA PRO A 516 23.72 -4.93 -28.25
C PRO A 516 23.37 -5.18 -26.78
N LEU A 517 24.38 -5.24 -25.92
CA LEU A 517 24.22 -5.70 -24.53
C LEU A 517 23.36 -4.75 -23.68
N HIS A 518 23.34 -3.45 -24.00
CA HIS A 518 22.44 -2.47 -23.39
C HIS A 518 20.96 -2.72 -23.79
N GLU A 519 20.69 -3.02 -25.06
CA GLU A 519 19.33 -3.32 -25.53
C GLU A 519 18.83 -4.66 -24.96
N LEU A 520 19.75 -5.62 -24.75
CA LEU A 520 19.48 -6.86 -24.01
C LEU A 520 19.12 -6.63 -22.54
N LEU A 521 19.69 -5.61 -21.88
CA LEU A 521 19.22 -5.18 -20.56
C LEU A 521 17.82 -4.59 -20.65
N LYS A 522 17.59 -3.60 -21.53
CA LYS A 522 16.27 -2.94 -21.65
C LYS A 522 15.15 -3.93 -21.93
N ILE A 523 15.35 -4.90 -22.83
CA ILE A 523 14.33 -5.93 -23.13
C ILE A 523 14.12 -6.90 -21.95
N SER A 524 15.17 -7.18 -21.16
CA SER A 524 15.07 -7.90 -19.89
C SER A 524 14.29 -7.13 -18.82
N LEU A 525 14.33 -5.79 -18.81
CA LEU A 525 13.51 -4.97 -17.92
C LEU A 525 12.05 -4.86 -18.43
N ALA A 526 11.86 -4.71 -19.73
CA ALA A 526 10.54 -4.67 -20.36
C ALA A 526 9.80 -6.02 -20.26
N ALA A 527 10.52 -7.14 -20.11
CA ALA A 527 9.92 -8.45 -19.88
C ALA A 527 9.08 -8.51 -18.59
N GLY A 528 9.37 -7.69 -17.57
CA GLY A 528 8.54 -7.57 -16.36
C GLY A 528 7.14 -6.95 -16.60
N LEU A 529 6.89 -6.38 -17.79
CA LEU A 529 5.57 -5.89 -18.21
C LEU A 529 4.71 -6.98 -18.89
N LEU A 530 5.28 -8.16 -19.18
CA LEU A 530 4.62 -9.24 -19.92
C LEU A 530 3.55 -9.93 -19.09
N GLY A 531 2.34 -10.03 -19.65
CA GLY A 531 1.27 -10.83 -19.05
C GLY A 531 0.73 -10.30 -17.71
N LEU A 532 1.10 -9.09 -17.29
CA LEU A 532 0.60 -8.48 -16.04
C LEU A 532 -0.94 -8.37 -16.02
N ASN A 533 -1.58 -8.27 -17.18
CA ASN A 533 -3.04 -8.34 -17.35
C ASN A 533 -3.66 -9.64 -16.81
N LEU A 534 -2.88 -10.73 -16.76
CA LEU A 534 -3.29 -12.04 -16.25
C LEU A 534 -2.92 -12.24 -14.78
N LYS A 535 -2.13 -11.32 -14.18
CA LYS A 535 -1.79 -11.34 -12.74
C LYS A 535 -2.78 -10.59 -11.85
N THR A 536 -3.45 -9.56 -12.38
CA THR A 536 -4.36 -8.67 -11.63
C THR A 536 -5.55 -9.40 -10.99
N SER A 537 -5.96 -10.54 -11.54
CA SER A 537 -7.12 -11.32 -11.09
C SER A 537 -6.88 -12.17 -9.83
N ALA A 538 -5.62 -12.31 -9.37
CA ALA A 538 -5.24 -13.33 -8.39
C ALA A 538 -4.62 -12.78 -7.09
N ALA A 539 -3.44 -12.14 -7.13
CA ALA A 539 -2.67 -11.81 -5.92
C ALA A 539 -1.83 -10.52 -6.03
N ALA A 540 -2.47 -9.35 -5.99
CA ALA A 540 -1.80 -8.05 -5.96
C ALA A 540 -2.17 -7.22 -4.72
N THR A 541 -1.17 -6.68 -4.03
CA THR A 541 -1.34 -5.82 -2.84
C THR A 541 -1.66 -4.35 -3.16
N SER A 542 -1.55 -3.97 -4.43
CA SER A 542 -1.92 -2.68 -5.00
C SER A 542 -2.28 -2.92 -6.48
N GLN A 543 -2.87 -1.94 -7.17
CA GLN A 543 -3.33 -2.17 -8.54
C GLN A 543 -2.17 -2.21 -9.55
N ILE A 544 -2.44 -2.65 -10.78
CA ILE A 544 -1.48 -2.58 -11.88
C ILE A 544 -2.03 -1.60 -12.91
N HIS A 545 -1.24 -0.58 -13.25
CA HIS A 545 -1.66 0.45 -14.20
C HIS A 545 -1.65 -0.13 -15.62
N THR A 546 -2.83 -0.30 -16.19
CA THR A 546 -3.03 -1.00 -17.47
C THR A 546 -2.47 -0.33 -18.73
N PRO A 547 -2.23 1.00 -18.83
CA PRO A 547 -1.70 1.59 -20.07
C PRO A 547 -0.29 1.13 -20.44
N GLY A 548 0.57 0.84 -19.45
CA GLY A 548 1.98 0.50 -19.67
C GLY A 548 2.30 -0.99 -19.86
N ILE A 549 1.33 -1.90 -19.72
CA ILE A 549 1.58 -3.35 -19.72
C ILE A 549 1.66 -3.95 -21.14
N ILE A 550 2.33 -5.09 -21.28
CA ILE A 550 2.39 -5.85 -22.54
C ILE A 550 1.48 -7.10 -22.39
N PRO A 551 0.20 -7.03 -22.80
CA PRO A 551 -0.76 -8.07 -22.47
C PRO A 551 -0.61 -9.31 -23.34
N LEU A 552 -0.71 -10.48 -22.70
CA LEU A 552 -0.81 -11.78 -23.37
C LEU A 552 -2.30 -12.15 -23.58
N ASP A 553 -2.59 -12.73 -24.74
CA ASP A 553 -3.94 -13.00 -25.27
C ASP A 553 -4.10 -14.50 -25.51
N LEU A 554 -4.80 -15.16 -24.59
CA LEU A 554 -4.97 -16.62 -24.55
C LEU A 554 -5.69 -17.19 -25.79
N CYS A 555 -6.28 -16.36 -26.65
CA CYS A 555 -7.02 -16.77 -27.84
C CYS A 555 -6.19 -16.74 -29.14
N LYS A 556 -4.95 -16.20 -29.13
CA LYS A 556 -4.07 -16.14 -30.30
C LYS A 556 -3.07 -17.29 -30.35
N SER A 557 -2.62 -17.69 -31.55
CA SER A 557 -1.59 -18.72 -31.70
C SER A 557 -0.23 -18.23 -31.18
N SER A 558 0.60 -19.16 -30.69
CA SER A 558 1.93 -18.85 -30.15
C SER A 558 2.85 -18.14 -31.14
N ARG A 559 2.63 -18.30 -32.46
CA ARG A 559 3.44 -17.65 -33.50
C ARG A 559 3.03 -16.19 -33.74
N GLU A 560 1.74 -15.89 -33.69
CA GLU A 560 1.23 -14.52 -33.76
C GLU A 560 1.58 -13.75 -32.48
N GLN A 561 1.45 -14.42 -31.32
CA GLN A 561 1.89 -13.96 -30.00
C GLN A 561 3.34 -13.48 -30.01
N VAL A 562 4.29 -14.30 -30.48
CA VAL A 562 5.72 -13.96 -30.50
C VAL A 562 5.99 -12.65 -31.25
N ASN A 563 5.42 -12.48 -32.45
CA ASN A 563 5.65 -11.28 -33.26
C ASN A 563 5.07 -10.01 -32.60
N VAL A 564 3.83 -10.08 -32.09
CA VAL A 564 3.17 -8.94 -31.43
C VAL A 564 3.84 -8.59 -30.09
N THR A 565 4.33 -9.60 -29.38
CA THR A 565 5.04 -9.42 -28.10
C THR A 565 6.41 -8.80 -28.33
N LEU A 566 7.18 -9.29 -29.31
CA LEU A 566 8.48 -8.71 -29.68
C LEU A 566 8.33 -7.26 -30.15
N HIS A 567 7.33 -6.94 -30.98
CA HIS A 567 7.07 -5.55 -31.41
C HIS A 567 6.92 -4.60 -30.21
N ARG A 568 6.10 -4.98 -29.22
CA ARG A 568 5.86 -4.17 -28.01
C ARG A 568 7.05 -4.09 -27.07
N LEU A 569 7.86 -5.13 -27.03
CA LEU A 569 9.15 -5.11 -26.35
C LEU A 569 10.12 -4.13 -27.06
N CYS A 570 10.18 -4.12 -28.39
CA CYS A 570 10.95 -3.13 -29.15
C CYS A 570 10.44 -1.70 -28.89
N GLU A 571 9.13 -1.45 -28.93
CA GLU A 571 8.54 -0.13 -28.62
C GLU A 571 9.00 0.37 -27.23
N LYS A 572 9.00 -0.47 -26.19
CA LYS A 572 9.50 -0.11 -24.85
C LYS A 572 11.03 0.03 -24.76
N VAL A 573 11.78 -0.64 -25.62
CA VAL A 573 13.25 -0.51 -25.75
C VAL A 573 13.62 0.81 -26.44
N GLU A 574 12.82 1.24 -27.42
CA GLU A 574 12.94 2.51 -28.17
C GLU A 574 12.49 3.73 -27.35
N GLU A 575 11.48 3.59 -26.48
CA GLU A 575 11.12 4.62 -25.48
C GLU A 575 12.27 4.97 -24.51
N GLY A 576 13.18 4.02 -24.28
CA GLY A 576 14.35 4.19 -23.41
C GLY A 576 14.09 3.94 -21.92
N MET A 577 15.03 4.39 -21.07
CA MET A 577 14.94 4.27 -19.62
C MET A 577 14.75 5.65 -18.98
N ALA A 578 13.86 5.73 -17.98
CA ALA A 578 13.59 6.96 -17.24
C ALA A 578 14.62 7.23 -16.13
N LEU A 579 15.38 6.20 -15.72
CA LEU A 579 16.59 6.28 -14.90
C LEU A 579 17.59 5.30 -15.49
N ASP A 580 18.76 5.78 -15.95
CA ASP A 580 19.75 4.96 -16.64
C ASP A 580 21.15 5.12 -16.00
N TYR A 581 21.69 4.02 -15.47
CA TYR A 581 23.06 3.89 -14.98
C TYR A 581 23.87 2.84 -15.76
N TRP A 582 23.54 2.58 -17.03
CA TRP A 582 24.25 1.62 -17.90
C TRP A 582 25.75 1.88 -17.96
N GLN A 583 26.17 3.14 -18.13
CA GLN A 583 27.59 3.50 -18.29
C GLN A 583 28.43 3.16 -17.04
N ASP A 584 27.85 3.26 -15.85
CA ASP A 584 28.50 2.79 -14.62
C ASP A 584 28.58 1.26 -14.56
N TYR A 585 27.50 0.57 -14.95
CA TYR A 585 27.45 -0.90 -14.97
C TYR A 585 28.46 -1.50 -15.93
N GLU A 586 28.50 -0.99 -17.16
CA GLU A 586 29.45 -1.38 -18.20
C GLU A 586 30.90 -1.19 -17.72
N LYS A 587 31.21 0.01 -17.21
CA LYS A 587 32.54 0.34 -16.68
C LYS A 587 32.94 -0.48 -15.46
N GLN A 588 31.99 -0.87 -14.59
CA GLN A 588 32.29 -1.58 -13.34
C GLN A 588 32.31 -3.11 -13.51
N ILE A 589 31.38 -3.68 -14.27
CA ILE A 589 31.11 -5.12 -14.36
C ILE A 589 31.67 -5.74 -15.65
N LEU A 590 31.56 -5.02 -16.77
CA LEU A 590 31.95 -5.54 -18.09
C LEU A 590 33.40 -5.21 -18.45
N CYS A 591 33.97 -4.16 -17.87
CA CYS A 591 35.34 -3.74 -18.13
C CYS A 591 36.36 -4.21 -17.07
N GLY A 592 37.38 -4.96 -17.52
CA GLY A 592 38.76 -4.66 -17.12
C GLY A 592 39.34 -5.30 -15.85
N GLN A 593 38.69 -6.25 -15.18
CA GLN A 593 39.32 -7.17 -14.20
C GLN A 593 38.42 -8.39 -13.95
N PRO A 594 38.87 -9.43 -13.20
CA PRO A 594 37.97 -10.44 -12.65
C PRO A 594 36.86 -9.78 -11.84
N ARG A 595 35.63 -10.26 -12.02
CA ARG A 595 34.44 -9.73 -11.34
C ARG A 595 33.53 -10.84 -10.88
N THR A 596 32.99 -10.67 -9.69
CA THR A 596 32.05 -11.56 -9.03
C THR A 596 30.71 -10.83 -8.87
N LEU A 597 29.70 -11.26 -9.63
CA LEU A 597 28.37 -10.64 -9.64
C LEU A 597 27.35 -11.58 -9.01
N VAL A 598 26.64 -11.12 -7.97
CA VAL A 598 25.44 -11.80 -7.47
C VAL A 598 24.23 -11.27 -8.21
N VAL A 599 23.38 -12.14 -8.75
CA VAL A 599 22.15 -11.74 -9.46
C VAL A 599 20.93 -12.35 -8.78
N PHE A 600 19.97 -11.53 -8.35
CA PHE A 600 18.66 -12.00 -7.89
C PHE A 600 17.62 -11.86 -9.00
N THR A 601 16.93 -12.97 -9.30
CA THR A 601 15.82 -13.00 -10.26
C THR A 601 14.48 -12.65 -9.59
N ASP A 602 13.49 -12.29 -10.40
CA ASP A 602 12.11 -12.05 -9.95
C ASP A 602 11.15 -13.00 -10.71
N ASP A 603 10.36 -12.51 -11.66
CA ASP A 603 9.41 -13.29 -12.46
C ASP A 603 10.04 -14.42 -13.28
N TYR A 604 9.35 -15.57 -13.41
CA TYR A 604 9.74 -16.66 -14.32
C TYR A 604 9.91 -16.22 -15.78
N ILE A 605 9.02 -15.37 -16.30
CA ILE A 605 9.07 -14.87 -17.68
C ILE A 605 10.27 -13.92 -17.86
N GLU A 606 10.47 -12.99 -16.93
CA GLU A 606 11.60 -12.04 -16.91
C GLU A 606 12.95 -12.78 -16.82
N THR A 607 13.01 -13.84 -15.99
CA THR A 607 14.19 -14.69 -15.81
C THR A 607 14.68 -15.34 -17.11
N ILE A 608 13.79 -15.62 -18.07
CA ILE A 608 14.18 -16.15 -19.39
C ILE A 608 15.00 -15.11 -20.18
N PHE A 609 14.64 -13.82 -20.09
CA PHE A 609 15.42 -12.74 -20.68
C PHE A 609 16.70 -12.45 -19.87
N ASP A 610 16.65 -12.56 -18.53
CA ASP A 610 17.81 -12.39 -17.66
C ASP A 610 18.89 -13.43 -17.92
N LEU A 611 18.50 -14.70 -18.12
CA LEU A 611 19.42 -15.76 -18.54
C LEU A 611 20.11 -15.37 -19.86
N LYS A 612 19.39 -14.87 -20.86
CA LYS A 612 20.00 -14.45 -22.13
C LYS A 612 20.94 -13.24 -21.97
N PHE A 613 20.58 -12.28 -21.12
CA PHE A 613 21.44 -11.15 -20.76
C PHE A 613 22.72 -11.62 -20.03
N ILE A 614 22.62 -12.54 -19.07
CA ILE A 614 23.75 -13.16 -18.35
C ILE A 614 24.67 -13.91 -19.32
N GLU A 615 24.12 -14.63 -20.31
CA GLU A 615 24.89 -15.38 -21.32
C GLU A 615 25.83 -14.46 -22.10
N ARG A 616 25.28 -13.32 -22.53
CA ARG A 616 26.01 -12.32 -23.33
C ARG A 616 26.98 -11.49 -22.47
N GLN A 617 26.70 -11.26 -21.18
CA GLN A 617 27.66 -10.69 -20.24
C GLN A 617 28.86 -11.61 -19.97
N LEU A 618 28.62 -12.90 -19.73
CA LEU A 618 29.68 -13.90 -19.53
C LEU A 618 30.54 -14.11 -20.77
N TYR A 619 30.00 -13.86 -21.96
CA TYR A 619 30.76 -13.77 -23.21
C TYR A 619 31.59 -12.47 -23.30
N HIS A 620 30.98 -11.32 -22.99
CA HIS A 620 31.63 -10.00 -23.11
C HIS A 620 32.78 -9.77 -22.11
N ASN A 621 32.66 -10.24 -20.87
CA ASN A 621 33.75 -10.26 -19.89
C ASN A 621 34.14 -11.72 -19.57
N PRO A 622 35.22 -12.27 -20.16
CA PRO A 622 35.70 -13.62 -19.88
C PRO A 622 36.11 -13.88 -18.42
N ASN A 623 36.37 -12.82 -17.64
CA ASN A 623 36.77 -12.92 -16.23
C ASN A 623 35.59 -12.67 -15.26
N LEU A 624 34.38 -12.48 -15.77
CA LEU A 624 33.16 -12.40 -14.96
C LEU A 624 32.76 -13.81 -14.49
N THR A 625 32.38 -13.94 -13.22
CA THR A 625 31.62 -15.05 -12.67
C THR A 625 30.30 -14.54 -12.08
N VAL A 626 29.24 -15.32 -12.20
CA VAL A 626 27.88 -14.97 -11.79
C VAL A 626 27.33 -16.02 -10.83
N SER A 627 26.90 -15.61 -9.64
CA SER A 627 26.06 -16.44 -8.77
C SER A 627 24.61 -15.97 -8.89
N LEU A 628 23.79 -16.75 -9.59
CA LEU A 628 22.36 -16.50 -9.80
C LEU A 628 21.57 -17.07 -8.61
N ILE A 629 20.71 -16.25 -8.01
CA ILE A 629 19.94 -16.56 -6.80
C ILE A 629 18.44 -16.48 -7.11
N PRO A 630 17.85 -17.57 -7.63
CA PRO A 630 16.40 -17.72 -7.73
C PRO A 630 15.75 -17.96 -6.35
N ARG A 631 14.42 -18.12 -6.32
CA ARG A 631 13.72 -18.55 -5.10
C ARG A 631 14.06 -20.03 -4.81
N ALA A 632 14.14 -20.41 -3.53
CA ALA A 632 14.47 -21.80 -3.15
C ALA A 632 13.37 -22.83 -3.50
N ARG A 633 12.14 -22.39 -3.73
CA ARG A 633 10.97 -23.17 -4.17
C ARG A 633 10.07 -22.27 -5.04
N GLN A 634 9.13 -22.83 -5.80
CA GLN A 634 8.22 -21.98 -6.57
C GLN A 634 7.34 -21.13 -5.64
N TYR A 635 7.42 -19.80 -5.79
CA TYR A 635 6.58 -18.84 -5.08
C TYR A 635 5.86 -17.95 -6.09
N GLY A 636 4.54 -17.80 -5.96
CA GLY A 636 3.74 -17.01 -6.90
C GLY A 636 4.00 -17.41 -8.37
N ASN A 637 4.60 -16.49 -9.13
CA ASN A 637 5.07 -16.73 -10.49
C ASN A 637 6.61 -16.56 -10.63
N ASP A 638 7.31 -16.37 -9.52
CA ASP A 638 8.75 -16.12 -9.44
C ASP A 638 9.53 -17.34 -9.93
N ALA A 639 10.75 -17.14 -10.46
CA ALA A 639 11.61 -18.25 -10.85
C ALA A 639 12.15 -19.00 -9.63
N SER A 640 11.88 -20.31 -9.54
CA SER A 640 12.52 -21.21 -8.58
C SER A 640 13.88 -21.72 -9.09
N TYR A 641 14.68 -22.27 -8.18
CA TYR A 641 15.87 -23.06 -8.53
C TYR A 641 15.56 -24.16 -9.57
N GLU A 642 14.46 -24.90 -9.38
CA GLU A 642 14.07 -25.97 -10.30
C GLU A 642 13.63 -25.45 -11.68
N ASP A 643 13.01 -24.27 -11.73
CA ASP A 643 12.68 -23.61 -13.00
C ASP A 643 13.94 -23.20 -13.75
N VAL A 644 14.91 -22.56 -13.08
CA VAL A 644 16.20 -22.18 -13.70
C VAL A 644 16.95 -23.40 -14.21
N MET A 645 17.02 -24.49 -13.43
CA MET A 645 17.65 -25.74 -13.87
C MET A 645 16.91 -26.37 -15.05
N ARG A 646 15.57 -26.32 -15.10
CA ARG A 646 14.76 -26.75 -16.26
C ARG A 646 14.88 -25.83 -17.48
N LEU A 647 15.26 -24.56 -17.29
CA LEU A 647 15.54 -23.61 -18.36
C LEU A 647 16.93 -23.83 -18.96
N LEU A 648 17.96 -24.12 -18.16
CA LEU A 648 19.31 -24.44 -18.66
C LEU A 648 19.34 -25.69 -19.57
N GLU A 649 18.35 -26.58 -19.48
CA GLU A 649 18.16 -27.71 -20.39
C GLU A 649 17.58 -27.34 -21.78
N LYS A 650 17.17 -26.08 -22.00
CA LYS A 650 16.64 -25.63 -23.30
C LYS A 650 17.78 -25.34 -24.30
N PRO A 651 17.63 -25.65 -25.61
CA PRO A 651 18.69 -25.45 -26.60
C PRO A 651 19.24 -24.01 -26.67
N VAL A 652 18.38 -23.01 -26.46
CA VAL A 652 18.76 -21.58 -26.48
C VAL A 652 19.72 -21.16 -25.37
N PHE A 653 19.88 -21.98 -24.32
CA PHE A 653 20.75 -21.73 -23.17
C PHE A 653 21.89 -22.76 -23.05
N GLN A 654 22.24 -23.44 -24.16
CA GLN A 654 23.32 -24.43 -24.18
C GLN A 654 24.68 -23.84 -23.79
N SER A 655 24.94 -22.54 -24.06
CA SER A 655 26.17 -21.87 -23.61
C SER A 655 26.12 -21.60 -22.09
N LEU A 656 25.03 -21.06 -21.55
CA LEU A 656 24.85 -20.95 -20.08
C LEU A 656 25.04 -22.28 -19.36
N LYS A 657 24.49 -23.38 -19.87
CA LYS A 657 24.66 -24.73 -19.29
C LYS A 657 26.13 -25.18 -19.29
N LEU A 658 26.94 -24.73 -20.25
CA LEU A 658 28.40 -24.93 -20.24
C LEU A 658 29.10 -24.01 -19.24
N GLN A 659 28.68 -22.75 -19.11
CA GLN A 659 29.19 -21.84 -18.06
C GLN A 659 28.83 -22.33 -16.65
N ASN A 660 27.71 -23.04 -16.50
CA ASN A 660 27.36 -23.66 -15.22
C ASN A 660 28.26 -24.85 -14.89
N LYS A 661 28.53 -25.72 -15.88
CA LYS A 661 29.47 -26.84 -15.71
C LYS A 661 30.93 -26.44 -15.51
N ASN A 662 31.34 -25.25 -15.94
CA ASN A 662 32.71 -24.75 -15.77
C ASN A 662 32.89 -23.83 -14.53
N GLY A 663 31.82 -23.58 -13.75
CA GLY A 663 31.86 -22.77 -12.54
C GLY A 663 31.80 -21.25 -12.76
N ARG A 664 31.65 -20.76 -13.99
CA ARG A 664 31.43 -19.32 -14.26
C ARG A 664 30.00 -18.85 -14.00
N LEU A 665 29.04 -19.76 -14.02
CA LEU A 665 27.65 -19.53 -13.60
C LEU A 665 27.27 -20.50 -12.49
N GLU A 666 27.09 -20.00 -11.28
CA GLU A 666 26.56 -20.77 -10.16
C GLU A 666 25.05 -20.50 -10.00
N ILE A 667 24.25 -21.53 -9.70
CA ILE A 667 22.83 -21.38 -9.38
C ILE A 667 22.64 -21.75 -7.91
N CYS A 668 22.16 -20.81 -7.10
CA CYS A 668 22.00 -20.99 -5.66
C CYS A 668 20.66 -21.69 -5.36
N ALA A 669 20.71 -22.86 -4.72
CA ALA A 669 19.52 -23.66 -4.41
C ALA A 669 18.74 -23.15 -3.18
N ASP A 670 19.42 -22.40 -2.30
CA ASP A 670 18.90 -21.98 -1.00
C ASP A 670 18.65 -20.46 -0.92
N GLY A 671 18.22 -19.88 -2.04
CA GLY A 671 17.81 -18.47 -2.15
C GLY A 671 16.53 -18.10 -1.35
N PRO A 672 16.00 -16.88 -1.55
CA PRO A 672 14.86 -16.38 -0.80
C PRO A 672 13.62 -17.30 -0.82
N ARG A 673 12.90 -17.32 0.31
CA ARG A 673 11.69 -18.11 0.57
C ARG A 673 10.41 -17.25 0.62
N LEU A 674 10.48 -16.05 0.06
CA LEU A 674 9.43 -15.03 0.00
C LEU A 674 9.37 -14.46 -1.42
N GLY A 675 8.28 -13.76 -1.77
CA GLY A 675 8.14 -13.03 -3.03
C GLY A 675 8.97 -11.74 -3.12
N THR A 676 10.14 -11.71 -2.44
CA THR A 676 11.06 -10.57 -2.34
C THR A 676 12.38 -10.99 -1.66
N VAL A 677 13.36 -10.09 -1.61
CA VAL A 677 14.70 -10.35 -1.05
C VAL A 677 14.94 -9.56 0.25
N ASN A 678 14.42 -10.06 1.38
CA ASN A 678 14.66 -9.43 2.69
C ASN A 678 16.03 -9.85 3.27
N GLY A 679 16.93 -8.89 3.48
CA GLY A 679 18.30 -9.12 3.97
C GLY A 679 18.41 -9.71 5.38
N LEU A 680 17.35 -9.66 6.20
CA LEU A 680 17.29 -10.35 7.49
C LEU A 680 17.01 -11.86 7.36
N LYS A 681 16.61 -12.33 6.18
CA LYS A 681 16.10 -13.69 5.92
C LYS A 681 16.82 -14.41 4.77
N ILE A 682 17.99 -13.92 4.38
CA ILE A 682 18.88 -14.66 3.47
C ILE A 682 19.54 -15.84 4.22
N SER A 683 19.93 -16.88 3.49
CA SER A 683 20.69 -17.98 4.07
C SER A 683 22.15 -17.58 4.29
N GLN A 684 22.88 -18.36 5.09
CA GLN A 684 24.31 -18.18 5.27
C GLN A 684 25.07 -18.27 3.92
N SER A 685 24.71 -19.25 3.09
CA SER A 685 25.18 -19.45 1.71
C SER A 685 25.06 -18.18 0.84
N VAL A 686 23.90 -17.50 0.91
CA VAL A 686 23.64 -16.25 0.18
C VAL A 686 24.42 -15.08 0.77
N ALA A 687 24.49 -14.97 2.11
CA ALA A 687 25.25 -13.92 2.78
C ALA A 687 26.76 -14.03 2.51
N ASP A 688 27.31 -15.24 2.46
CA ASP A 688 28.71 -15.45 2.13
C ASP A 688 29.01 -15.07 0.67
N ARG A 689 28.12 -15.37 -0.29
CA ARG A 689 28.27 -14.88 -1.68
C ARG A 689 28.18 -13.36 -1.77
N LEU A 690 27.23 -12.74 -1.06
CA LEU A 690 27.11 -11.29 -1.00
C LEU A 690 28.36 -10.62 -0.40
N LYS A 691 28.97 -11.18 0.65
CA LYS A 691 30.21 -10.62 1.24
C LYS A 691 31.40 -10.70 0.28
N HIS A 692 31.50 -11.77 -0.51
CA HIS A 692 32.62 -11.95 -1.44
C HIS A 692 32.41 -11.31 -2.83
N CYS A 693 31.19 -10.90 -3.20
CA CYS A 693 30.93 -10.28 -4.50
C CYS A 693 31.51 -8.85 -4.66
N ASP A 694 31.84 -8.45 -5.90
CA ASP A 694 32.14 -7.07 -6.28
C ASP A 694 30.87 -6.20 -6.27
N ALA A 695 29.77 -6.78 -6.77
CA ALA A 695 28.50 -6.09 -6.98
C ALA A 695 27.32 -7.06 -6.96
N VAL A 696 26.13 -6.48 -6.83
CA VAL A 696 24.84 -7.17 -6.89
C VAL A 696 24.00 -6.57 -8.02
N PHE A 697 23.30 -7.40 -8.79
CA PHE A 697 22.21 -6.99 -9.67
C PHE A 697 20.91 -7.64 -9.18
N VAL A 698 19.83 -6.86 -9.13
CA VAL A 698 18.58 -7.26 -8.49
C VAL A 698 17.42 -6.85 -9.38
N LYS A 699 16.52 -7.79 -9.67
CA LYS A 699 15.23 -7.51 -10.30
C LYS A 699 14.13 -7.23 -9.28
N GLY A 700 13.14 -6.43 -9.70
CA GLY A 700 11.91 -6.18 -8.93
C GLY A 700 11.94 -4.97 -7.99
N ALA A 701 10.89 -4.14 -8.05
CA ALA A 701 10.75 -2.94 -7.23
C ALA A 701 10.69 -3.24 -5.71
N ARG A 702 10.14 -4.40 -5.32
CA ARG A 702 10.08 -4.86 -3.93
C ARG A 702 11.46 -5.25 -3.39
N ALA A 703 12.31 -5.89 -4.21
CA ALA A 703 13.67 -6.21 -3.80
C ALA A 703 14.56 -4.97 -3.70
N TYR A 704 14.31 -3.96 -4.56
CA TYR A 704 14.90 -2.62 -4.43
C TYR A 704 14.50 -1.91 -3.12
N GLU A 705 13.26 -2.07 -2.66
CA GLU A 705 12.79 -1.58 -1.36
C GLU A 705 13.48 -2.31 -0.18
N MET A 706 13.59 -3.63 -0.24
CA MET A 706 14.15 -4.45 0.84
C MET A 706 15.67 -4.27 1.01
N LEU A 707 16.42 -4.16 -0.09
CA LEU A 707 17.90 -4.15 -0.08
C LEU A 707 18.53 -2.73 -0.01
N GLN A 708 17.75 -1.72 0.39
CA GLN A 708 18.29 -0.39 0.69
C GLN A 708 19.38 -0.43 1.76
N GLY A 709 20.50 0.25 1.50
CA GLY A 709 21.63 0.30 2.45
C GLY A 709 22.55 -0.91 2.42
N ILE A 710 22.46 -1.82 1.44
CA ILE A 710 23.45 -2.90 1.28
C ILE A 710 24.87 -2.34 1.09
N GLY A 711 25.85 -2.90 1.81
CA GLY A 711 27.27 -2.54 1.83
C GLY A 711 28.06 -2.97 0.58
N LYS A 712 27.39 -3.06 -0.56
CA LYS A 712 27.92 -3.45 -1.87
C LYS A 712 27.45 -2.46 -2.92
N THR A 713 28.13 -2.39 -4.07
CA THR A 713 27.51 -1.69 -5.21
C THR A 713 26.34 -2.55 -5.68
N ALA A 714 25.14 -1.99 -5.67
CA ALA A 714 23.94 -2.68 -6.11
C ALA A 714 23.31 -1.96 -7.30
N TYR A 715 22.89 -2.74 -8.29
CA TYR A 715 22.13 -2.30 -9.44
C TYR A 715 20.73 -2.91 -9.34
N PHE A 716 19.71 -2.09 -9.59
CA PHE A 716 18.32 -2.47 -9.45
C PHE A 716 17.58 -2.19 -10.76
N GLY A 717 17.01 -3.24 -11.36
CA GLY A 717 16.28 -3.17 -12.62
C GLY A 717 14.82 -3.57 -12.46
N PHE A 718 13.90 -2.73 -12.92
CA PHE A 718 12.47 -3.08 -13.02
C PHE A 718 11.73 -2.10 -13.94
N ALA A 719 10.47 -2.39 -14.25
CA ALA A 719 9.55 -1.45 -14.87
C ALA A 719 8.59 -0.82 -13.83
N VAL A 720 8.30 0.47 -13.97
CA VAL A 720 7.36 1.20 -13.11
C VAL A 720 5.94 0.96 -13.64
N CYS A 721 5.14 0.19 -12.88
CA CYS A 721 3.81 -0.30 -13.31
C CYS A 721 2.77 -0.41 -12.17
N ARG A 722 3.11 0.00 -10.95
CA ARG A 722 2.25 -0.03 -9.73
C ARG A 722 2.56 1.16 -8.83
N GLU A 723 1.62 1.56 -7.99
CA GLU A 723 1.74 2.66 -7.01
C GLU A 723 2.96 2.50 -6.09
N ILE A 724 3.33 1.25 -5.75
CA ILE A 724 4.53 0.95 -4.96
C ILE A 724 5.83 1.29 -5.69
N SER A 725 5.92 1.06 -7.01
CA SER A 725 7.10 1.47 -7.79
C SER A 725 7.11 2.97 -8.03
N GLU A 726 5.96 3.64 -8.18
CA GLU A 726 5.90 5.11 -8.17
C GLU A 726 6.44 5.70 -6.86
N ALA A 727 5.97 5.16 -5.72
CA ALA A 727 6.28 5.71 -4.40
C ALA A 727 7.78 5.67 -4.06
N VAL A 728 8.55 4.71 -4.60
CA VAL A 728 10.02 4.65 -4.43
C VAL A 728 10.80 5.30 -5.57
N THR A 729 10.24 5.42 -6.78
CA THR A 729 10.94 6.00 -7.94
C THR A 729 10.67 7.48 -8.19
N GLY A 730 9.47 7.99 -7.91
CA GLY A 730 9.02 9.34 -8.32
C GLY A 730 8.58 9.42 -9.79
N ILE A 731 8.27 8.28 -10.41
CA ILE A 731 7.91 8.15 -11.83
C ILE A 731 6.48 7.59 -11.95
N ASP A 732 5.77 8.01 -12.99
CA ASP A 732 4.38 7.62 -13.27
C ASP A 732 4.32 6.16 -13.80
N ALA A 733 3.52 5.31 -13.16
CA ALA A 733 3.37 3.92 -13.55
C ALA A 733 2.55 3.70 -14.85
N GLU A 734 1.80 4.71 -15.30
CA GLU A 734 1.00 4.59 -16.53
C GLU A 734 1.89 4.58 -17.79
N THR A 735 3.12 5.09 -17.73
CA THR A 735 4.04 5.01 -18.87
C THR A 735 4.69 3.64 -19.02
N GLY A 736 4.65 2.78 -18.00
CA GLY A 736 5.42 1.52 -18.00
C GLY A 736 6.93 1.74 -18.01
N ALA A 737 7.42 2.86 -17.46
CA ALA A 737 8.81 3.30 -17.62
C ALA A 737 9.83 2.26 -17.12
N LEU A 738 10.85 2.00 -17.93
CA LEU A 738 11.99 1.17 -17.54
C LEU A 738 12.94 1.97 -16.64
N VAL A 739 13.40 1.38 -15.54
CA VAL A 739 14.41 1.99 -14.65
C VAL A 739 15.53 1.01 -14.32
N PHE A 740 16.76 1.52 -14.39
CA PHE A 740 17.99 0.80 -14.03
C PHE A 740 18.84 1.67 -13.11
N ILE A 741 18.64 1.49 -11.80
CA ILE A 741 19.14 2.36 -10.73
C ILE A 741 20.44 1.79 -10.16
N ARG A 742 21.43 2.65 -9.89
CA ARG A 742 22.65 2.29 -9.14
C ARG A 742 22.62 2.81 -7.71
N GLN A 743 23.13 2.01 -6.79
CA GLN A 743 23.31 2.33 -5.37
C GLN A 743 24.74 1.99 -4.94
N GLN A 744 25.41 2.93 -4.26
CA GLN A 744 26.72 2.73 -3.64
C GLN A 744 26.60 1.92 -2.32
N PRO A 745 27.69 1.30 -1.83
CA PRO A 745 27.73 0.68 -0.50
C PRO A 745 27.13 1.58 0.59
N TYR A 746 26.15 1.04 1.33
CA TYR A 746 25.39 1.68 2.41
C TYR A 746 24.53 2.91 2.01
N GLN A 747 24.54 3.32 0.74
CA GLN A 747 23.66 4.39 0.25
C GLN A 747 22.19 3.96 0.31
N ARG A 748 21.30 4.92 0.60
CA ARG A 748 19.85 4.75 0.43
C ARG A 748 19.39 5.74 -0.64
N THR A 749 18.81 5.23 -1.73
CA THR A 749 18.42 6.02 -2.92
C THR A 749 16.97 6.50 -2.87
N PHE A 750 16.20 6.06 -1.87
CA PHE A 750 14.97 6.70 -1.42
C PHE A 750 14.97 6.78 0.13
N SER A 751 14.13 7.63 0.73
CA SER A 751 14.04 7.74 2.20
C SER A 751 12.68 8.26 2.69
N GLY A 752 12.41 8.13 3.99
CA GLY A 752 11.13 8.55 4.60
C GLY A 752 9.94 7.69 4.18
N PHE A 753 10.15 6.38 4.01
CA PHE A 753 9.12 5.43 3.56
C PHE A 753 7.88 5.43 4.46
N ARG A 754 8.08 5.36 5.79
CA ARG A 754 7.00 5.45 6.80
C ARG A 754 6.23 6.76 6.75
N ASP A 755 6.89 7.83 6.30
CA ASP A 755 6.36 9.18 6.24
C ASP A 755 5.70 9.49 4.88
N ARG A 756 5.78 8.58 3.89
CA ARG A 756 5.43 8.87 2.47
C ARG A 756 4.01 9.39 2.25
N ARG A 757 3.07 8.99 3.13
CA ARG A 757 1.72 9.56 3.27
C ARG A 757 1.62 11.07 3.50
N THR A 758 2.74 11.74 3.79
CA THR A 758 2.83 13.20 3.99
C THR A 758 3.25 13.97 2.74
N ARG A 759 3.69 13.28 1.67
CA ARG A 759 4.08 13.87 0.38
C ARG A 759 3.13 13.39 -0.74
N PRO A 760 1.90 13.92 -0.82
CA PRO A 760 1.05 13.74 -2.00
C PRO A 760 1.73 14.38 -3.21
N TYR A 761 1.60 13.75 -4.38
CA TYR A 761 2.11 14.24 -5.65
C TYR A 761 1.11 13.93 -6.76
N GLU A 762 0.77 14.92 -7.57
CA GLU A 762 -0.17 14.79 -8.68
C GLU A 762 0.57 14.45 -9.98
N PHE A 763 0.33 13.26 -10.52
CA PHE A 763 0.84 12.83 -11.81
C PHE A 763 0.02 13.44 -12.96
N ARG A 764 0.55 13.35 -14.20
CA ARG A 764 0.06 14.11 -15.38
C ARG A 764 -1.42 13.87 -15.72
N HIS A 765 -2.00 12.78 -15.25
CA HIS A 765 -3.38 12.37 -15.50
C HIS A 765 -4.35 12.77 -14.35
N GLY A 766 -3.93 13.65 -13.44
CA GLY A 766 -4.74 14.12 -12.29
C GLY A 766 -4.81 13.14 -11.12
N ARG A 767 -3.99 12.07 -11.16
CA ARG A 767 -3.92 11.04 -10.11
C ARG A 767 -2.93 11.46 -9.04
N THR A 768 -3.38 11.52 -7.78
CA THR A 768 -2.51 11.78 -6.63
C THR A 768 -1.97 10.47 -6.06
N SER A 769 -0.65 10.33 -6.00
CA SER A 769 0.07 9.24 -5.33
C SER A 769 0.89 9.76 -4.15
N PHE A 770 1.30 8.89 -3.22
CA PHE A 770 2.07 9.28 -2.02
C PHE A 770 3.53 8.84 -2.12
N LEU A 771 4.41 9.79 -2.44
CA LEU A 771 5.84 9.54 -2.70
C LEU A 771 6.65 9.46 -1.40
N CYS A 772 7.70 8.65 -1.39
CA CYS A 772 8.70 8.71 -0.33
C CYS A 772 9.26 10.13 -0.19
N ARG A 773 9.64 10.55 1.03
CA ARG A 773 10.21 11.89 1.30
C ARG A 773 11.36 12.23 0.36
N VAL A 774 12.13 11.22 -0.02
CA VAL A 774 13.08 11.22 -1.14
C VAL A 774 12.80 9.97 -1.97
N THR A 775 12.77 10.08 -3.29
CA THR A 775 12.64 8.98 -4.26
C THR A 775 13.91 8.78 -5.08
N ALA A 776 13.98 7.70 -5.86
CA ALA A 776 15.10 7.42 -6.76
C ALA A 776 15.35 8.56 -7.78
N LYS A 777 14.28 9.13 -8.34
CA LYS A 777 14.33 10.27 -9.25
C LYS A 777 14.84 11.53 -8.55
N ASP A 778 14.36 11.85 -7.35
CA ASP A 778 14.89 12.99 -6.58
C ASP A 778 16.40 12.85 -6.29
N CYS A 779 16.93 11.62 -6.25
CA CYS A 779 18.38 11.36 -6.15
C CYS A 779 19.13 11.40 -7.48
N HIS A 780 18.51 10.97 -8.59
CA HIS A 780 19.13 10.94 -9.92
C HIS A 780 19.18 12.32 -10.59
N GLU A 781 18.14 13.13 -10.46
CA GLU A 781 18.09 14.51 -10.99
C GLU A 781 19.01 15.47 -10.22
N SER A 782 19.70 14.99 -9.18
CA SER A 782 20.88 15.60 -8.53
C SER A 782 20.71 16.93 -7.78
N ASP A 783 19.50 17.51 -7.69
CA ASP A 783 19.21 18.76 -6.95
C ASP A 783 18.45 18.57 -5.62
N LEU A 784 18.65 17.43 -4.97
CA LEU A 784 18.05 17.14 -3.66
C LEU A 784 18.52 18.14 -2.58
N LEU A 785 19.79 18.58 -2.60
CA LEU A 785 20.33 19.42 -1.54
C LEU A 785 19.85 20.88 -1.61
N PRO A 786 19.76 21.54 -2.78
CA PRO A 786 19.03 22.80 -2.93
C PRO A 786 17.59 22.71 -2.44
N THR A 787 16.89 21.62 -2.72
CA THR A 787 15.50 21.41 -2.25
C THR A 787 15.43 21.26 -0.73
N ILE A 788 16.26 20.41 -0.12
CA ILE A 788 16.35 20.28 1.35
C ILE A 788 16.65 21.64 2.02
N TYR A 789 17.50 22.47 1.42
CA TYR A 789 17.76 23.81 1.95
C TYR A 789 16.57 24.76 1.75
N ARG A 790 15.87 24.72 0.60
CA ARG A 790 14.64 25.49 0.36
C ARG A 790 13.59 25.17 1.41
N ASP A 791 13.22 23.90 1.56
CA ASP A 791 12.22 23.44 2.54
C ASP A 791 12.59 23.89 3.96
N LEU A 792 13.87 23.80 4.33
CA LEU A 792 14.36 24.21 5.65
C LEU A 792 14.30 25.73 5.86
N CYS A 793 14.58 26.51 4.81
CA CYS A 793 14.49 27.97 4.84
C CYS A 793 13.05 28.47 4.84
N GLU A 794 12.13 27.82 4.13
CA GLU A 794 10.71 28.13 4.14
C GLU A 794 10.11 27.91 5.54
N HIS A 795 10.41 26.78 6.19
CA HIS A 795 10.02 26.57 7.60
C HIS A 795 10.67 27.59 8.55
N GLY A 796 11.92 28.01 8.30
CA GLY A 796 12.59 29.04 9.09
C GLY A 796 11.96 30.43 8.93
N ASN A 797 11.64 30.83 7.70
CA ASN A 797 10.98 32.09 7.38
C ASN A 797 9.55 32.13 7.93
N HIS A 798 8.78 31.03 7.81
CA HIS A 798 7.46 30.92 8.43
C HIS A 798 7.53 31.01 9.96
N ALA A 799 8.54 30.41 10.60
CA ALA A 799 8.73 30.54 12.05
C ALA A 799 9.07 31.98 12.48
N LEU A 800 9.81 32.72 11.64
CA LEU A 800 10.10 34.16 11.84
C LEU A 800 8.87 35.06 11.63
N GLN A 801 7.99 34.71 10.69
CA GLN A 801 6.73 35.43 10.44
C GLN A 801 5.74 35.27 11.60
N GLU A 802 5.53 34.03 12.06
CA GLU A 802 4.58 33.69 13.12
C GLU A 802 5.13 33.86 14.55
N GLN A 803 6.37 34.36 14.71
CA GLN A 803 7.05 34.49 16.02
C GLN A 803 7.06 33.18 16.84
N THR A 804 7.37 32.07 16.15
CA THR A 804 7.43 30.70 16.71
C THR A 804 8.84 30.10 16.69
N ILE A 805 9.87 30.95 16.56
CA ILE A 805 11.28 30.52 16.57
C ILE A 805 11.72 29.99 17.94
N GLN A 806 12.61 28.99 17.92
CA GLN A 806 13.15 28.36 19.10
C GLN A 806 14.32 29.19 19.65
N ILE A 807 14.08 29.83 20.80
CA ILE A 807 15.10 30.58 21.54
C ILE A 807 16.13 29.62 22.11
N ALA A 808 17.42 29.89 21.86
CA ALA A 808 18.49 29.01 22.34
C ALA A 808 18.85 29.35 23.82
N PRO A 809 18.95 28.35 24.72
CA PRO A 809 19.12 28.58 26.15
C PRO A 809 20.56 28.97 26.52
N PHE A 810 20.74 29.70 27.63
CA PHE A 810 22.04 30.17 28.14
C PHE A 810 22.80 31.21 27.28
N LEU A 811 22.18 31.81 26.24
CA LEU A 811 22.84 32.84 25.42
C LEU A 811 23.22 34.12 26.17
N ASP A 812 22.63 34.38 27.34
CA ASP A 812 23.02 35.48 28.25
C ASP A 812 24.18 35.10 29.20
N ASP A 813 24.42 33.81 29.42
CA ASP A 813 25.44 33.31 30.35
C ASP A 813 26.07 32.01 29.82
N LEU A 814 26.81 32.15 28.72
CA LEU A 814 27.58 31.06 28.13
C LEU A 814 28.65 30.50 29.09
N LYS A 815 29.02 31.22 30.17
CA LYS A 815 29.99 30.72 31.15
C LYS A 815 29.38 29.62 32.00
N ASN A 816 28.15 29.80 32.48
CA ASN A 816 27.45 28.82 33.30
C ASN A 816 26.75 27.69 32.53
N ASP A 817 26.76 27.69 31.19
CA ASP A 817 26.36 26.50 30.40
C ASP A 817 27.36 25.34 30.62
N LEU A 818 27.00 24.37 31.47
CA LEU A 818 27.87 23.24 31.82
C LEU A 818 27.90 22.14 30.74
N ARG A 819 27.09 22.23 29.69
CA ARG A 819 26.93 21.15 28.70
C ARG A 819 28.20 20.97 27.87
N ARG A 820 28.74 19.76 27.84
CA ARG A 820 29.89 19.37 26.99
C ARG A 820 29.54 18.13 26.16
N GLY A 821 30.20 17.99 25.01
CA GLY A 821 29.98 16.92 24.04
C GLY A 821 31.26 16.61 23.26
N LEU A 822 31.17 15.66 22.31
CA LEU A 822 32.26 15.26 21.43
C LEU A 822 31.78 15.31 19.98
N THR A 823 32.44 16.10 19.13
CA THR A 823 32.01 16.38 17.76
C THR A 823 33.18 16.27 16.78
N LEU A 824 32.94 15.70 15.60
CA LEU A 824 33.86 15.74 14.47
C LEU A 824 33.46 16.89 13.52
N ILE A 825 34.30 17.91 13.41
CA ILE A 825 34.01 19.15 12.69
C ILE A 825 35.05 19.48 11.61
N VAL A 826 34.69 20.38 10.71
CA VAL A 826 35.60 21.02 9.74
C VAL A 826 35.48 22.53 9.89
N ARG A 827 36.62 23.23 9.87
CA ARG A 827 36.69 24.69 9.92
C ARG A 827 36.65 25.29 8.51
N PRO A 828 35.95 26.42 8.30
CA PRO A 828 35.94 27.08 6.99
C PRO A 828 37.34 27.58 6.62
N SER A 829 37.62 27.66 5.31
CA SER A 829 38.85 28.31 4.83
C SER A 829 38.89 29.79 5.22
N PRO A 830 40.07 30.44 5.34
CA PRO A 830 40.16 31.87 5.64
C PRO A 830 39.44 32.78 4.64
N GLN A 831 39.15 32.30 3.42
CA GLN A 831 38.34 33.01 2.43
C GLN A 831 36.85 32.93 2.78
N VAL A 832 36.32 31.72 3.00
CA VAL A 832 34.91 31.51 3.37
C VAL A 832 34.60 32.17 4.71
N ALA A 833 35.49 32.05 5.70
CA ALA A 833 35.34 32.67 7.02
C ALA A 833 35.17 34.21 6.95
N ARG A 834 35.87 34.90 6.03
CA ARG A 834 35.70 36.34 5.82
C ARG A 834 34.32 36.68 5.25
N GLN A 835 33.81 35.92 4.27
CA GLN A 835 32.47 36.15 3.72
C GLN A 835 31.37 35.91 4.75
N LEU A 836 31.47 34.81 5.52
CA LEU A 836 30.55 34.52 6.63
C LEU A 836 30.56 35.64 7.69
N THR A 837 31.73 36.21 7.99
CA THR A 837 31.86 37.34 8.93
C THR A 837 31.15 38.59 8.40
N ALA A 838 31.36 38.95 7.12
CA ALA A 838 30.74 40.12 6.50
C ALA A 838 29.19 40.01 6.46
N VAL A 839 28.64 38.82 6.25
CA VAL A 839 27.18 38.59 6.32
C VAL A 839 26.67 38.71 7.76
N ASN A 840 27.39 38.20 8.75
CA ASN A 840 27.04 38.39 10.17
C ASN A 840 27.12 39.87 10.61
N GLU A 841 28.09 40.64 10.12
CA GLU A 841 28.19 42.09 10.34
C GLU A 841 27.03 42.88 9.71
N TYR A 842 26.37 42.36 8.68
CA TYR A 842 25.19 42.98 8.08
C TYR A 842 23.93 42.57 8.85
N LEU A 843 23.74 41.28 9.11
CA LEU A 843 22.60 40.75 9.88
C LEU A 843 22.50 41.37 11.29
N SER A 844 23.62 41.50 12.01
CA SER A 844 23.66 42.07 13.36
C SER A 844 23.31 43.57 13.43
N LYS A 845 23.37 44.29 12.30
CA LYS A 845 22.89 45.69 12.20
C LYS A 845 21.38 45.77 11.95
N VAL A 846 20.77 44.71 11.41
CA VAL A 846 19.33 44.62 11.14
C VAL A 846 18.59 44.04 12.35
N ALA A 847 19.11 42.98 12.97
CA ALA A 847 18.47 42.29 14.10
C ALA A 847 19.44 42.15 15.31
N PRO A 848 19.81 43.25 15.98
CA PRO A 848 20.85 43.26 17.03
C PRO A 848 20.48 42.48 18.31
N CYS A 849 19.22 42.04 18.47
CA CYS A 849 18.74 41.30 19.64
C CYS A 849 19.14 39.80 19.64
N HIS A 850 19.89 39.31 18.66
CA HIS A 850 20.29 37.90 18.53
C HIS A 850 21.78 37.63 18.78
N PHE A 851 22.13 36.35 18.96
CA PHE A 851 23.52 35.93 19.18
C PHE A 851 24.19 35.52 17.87
N TYR A 852 25.10 36.35 17.37
CA TYR A 852 25.89 36.11 16.16
C TYR A 852 27.21 35.42 16.46
N TYR A 853 27.58 34.44 15.63
CA TYR A 853 28.83 33.70 15.78
C TYR A 853 30.01 34.53 15.26
N GLU A 854 31.01 34.69 16.12
CA GLU A 854 32.38 35.10 15.78
C GLU A 854 33.08 34.05 14.89
N SER A 855 34.10 34.47 14.12
CA SER A 855 34.77 33.60 13.16
C SER A 855 35.46 32.37 13.77
N SER A 856 35.86 32.45 15.04
CA SER A 856 36.40 31.35 15.85
C SER A 856 35.37 30.23 16.13
N ARG A 857 34.07 30.54 16.07
CA ARG A 857 32.96 29.59 16.27
C ARG A 857 32.49 28.94 14.96
N PHE A 858 32.84 29.49 13.80
CA PHE A 858 32.42 28.89 12.52
C PHE A 858 33.02 27.48 12.33
N HIS A 859 32.15 26.55 11.99
CA HIS A 859 32.44 25.16 11.65
C HIS A 859 31.22 24.55 10.94
N PHE A 860 31.43 23.52 10.14
CA PHE A 860 30.37 22.55 9.85
C PHE A 860 30.71 21.22 10.54
N THR A 861 29.68 20.50 10.97
CA THR A 861 29.83 19.22 11.66
C THR A 861 29.74 18.06 10.66
N ILE A 862 30.73 17.19 10.64
CA ILE A 862 30.63 15.89 9.95
C ILE A 862 29.65 15.03 10.74
N ILE A 863 29.90 14.80 12.03
CA ILE A 863 29.00 14.06 12.93
C ILE A 863 29.20 14.49 14.39
N SER A 864 28.10 14.61 15.14
CA SER A 864 28.15 14.69 16.61
C SER A 864 28.16 13.28 17.17
N LEU A 865 29.21 12.96 17.92
CA LEU A 865 29.54 11.62 18.41
C LEU A 865 28.92 11.38 19.79
N ILE A 866 28.90 12.43 20.61
CA ILE A 866 28.22 12.51 21.89
C ILE A 866 27.61 13.91 21.99
N THR A 867 26.28 14.00 21.93
CA THR A 867 25.54 15.27 21.98
C THR A 867 25.79 16.01 23.31
N ALA A 868 25.92 17.34 23.25
CA ALA A 868 26.33 18.14 24.40
C ALA A 868 25.33 18.10 25.57
N CYS A 869 25.78 17.63 26.74
CA CYS A 869 24.97 17.45 27.94
C CYS A 869 25.78 17.73 29.23
N GLU A 870 25.09 17.97 30.35
CA GLU A 870 25.72 18.31 31.65
C GLU A 870 26.40 17.10 32.31
N THR A 871 25.97 15.89 31.98
CA THR A 871 26.53 14.62 32.49
C THR A 871 27.79 14.16 31.75
N PHE A 872 28.27 14.93 30.76
CA PHE A 872 29.46 14.60 29.98
C PHE A 872 30.73 14.72 30.82
N ASP A 873 31.42 13.60 31.01
CA ASP A 873 32.74 13.56 31.65
C ASP A 873 33.77 12.99 30.66
N VAL A 874 34.65 13.86 30.17
CA VAL A 874 35.71 13.51 29.22
C VAL A 874 36.61 12.37 29.73
N LYS A 875 36.75 12.21 31.05
CA LYS A 875 37.59 11.16 31.67
C LYS A 875 36.93 9.78 31.67
N LYS A 876 35.63 9.69 31.36
CA LYS A 876 34.87 8.43 31.28
C LYS A 876 34.66 7.95 29.84
N ILE A 877 35.19 8.68 28.85
CA ILE A 877 34.97 8.41 27.42
C ILE A 877 36.25 7.83 26.81
N PRO A 878 36.20 6.72 26.05
CA PRO A 878 37.37 6.12 25.42
C PRO A 878 37.81 6.91 24.18
N LEU A 879 38.37 8.11 24.40
CA LEU A 879 38.78 9.04 23.33
C LEU A 879 39.73 8.40 22.31
N GLU A 880 40.68 7.58 22.77
CA GLU A 880 41.63 6.87 21.89
C GLU A 880 40.92 5.93 20.90
N LEU A 881 39.82 5.27 21.32
CA LEU A 881 39.05 4.39 20.46
C LEU A 881 38.19 5.18 19.46
N TYR A 882 37.60 6.31 19.89
CA TYR A 882 36.94 7.25 18.98
C TYR A 882 37.94 7.77 17.93
N GLU A 883 39.11 8.24 18.35
CA GLU A 883 40.14 8.74 17.43
C GLU A 883 40.58 7.66 16.45
N ARG A 884 40.92 6.46 16.95
CA ARG A 884 41.38 5.35 16.10
C ARG A 884 40.33 4.98 15.06
N THR A 885 39.07 4.80 15.45
CA THR A 885 37.99 4.43 14.53
C THR A 885 37.61 5.56 13.56
N ILE A 886 37.71 6.84 13.96
CA ILE A 886 37.54 7.96 13.03
C ILE A 886 38.70 8.05 12.04
N ARG A 887 39.94 7.79 12.51
CA ARG A 887 41.16 7.79 11.68
C ARG A 887 41.13 6.64 10.67
N GLU A 888 40.76 5.43 11.10
CA GLU A 888 40.50 4.25 10.25
C GLU A 888 39.51 4.55 9.11
N VAL A 889 38.50 5.39 9.35
CA VAL A 889 37.51 5.78 8.32
C VAL A 889 38.00 6.91 7.43
N LEU A 890 38.48 8.03 8.00
CA LEU A 890 38.83 9.21 7.21
C LEU A 890 40.02 8.98 6.27
N THR A 891 40.96 8.08 6.60
CA THR A 891 42.07 7.78 5.68
C THR A 891 41.63 7.15 4.36
N LEU A 892 40.50 6.44 4.34
CA LEU A 892 39.93 5.77 3.15
C LEU A 892 39.44 6.76 2.09
N PHE A 893 39.07 7.98 2.49
CA PHE A 893 38.48 8.98 1.61
C PHE A 893 39.53 9.98 1.12
N SER A 894 39.43 10.36 -0.15
CA SER A 894 40.18 11.50 -0.69
C SER A 894 39.58 12.83 -0.21
N PRO A 895 40.37 13.92 -0.17
CA PRO A 895 39.84 15.26 0.02
C PRO A 895 38.73 15.61 -0.99
N PHE A 896 37.75 16.40 -0.57
CA PHE A 896 36.58 16.78 -1.38
C PHE A 896 36.25 18.27 -1.24
N GLU A 897 35.64 18.85 -2.27
CA GLU A 897 35.23 20.26 -2.24
C GLU A 897 33.86 20.45 -1.56
N VAL A 898 33.69 21.61 -0.91
CA VAL A 898 32.39 22.13 -0.46
C VAL A 898 32.24 23.57 -0.94
N GLU A 899 31.15 23.85 -1.65
CA GLU A 899 30.76 25.19 -2.04
C GLU A 899 29.74 25.78 -1.06
N PHE A 900 29.91 27.03 -0.66
CA PHE A 900 28.97 27.75 0.19
C PHE A 900 28.26 28.81 -0.62
N MET A 901 26.92 28.73 -0.67
CA MET A 901 26.08 29.60 -1.50
C MET A 901 24.82 30.01 -0.74
N GLY A 902 24.81 31.26 -0.29
CA GLY A 902 23.70 31.91 0.36
C GLY A 902 23.46 31.50 1.82
N VAL A 903 22.59 32.26 2.45
CA VAL A 903 22.14 32.05 3.84
C VAL A 903 20.64 31.81 3.90
N GLY A 904 20.15 31.40 5.07
CA GLY A 904 18.73 31.26 5.34
C GLY A 904 18.45 30.95 6.81
N ALA A 905 17.18 31.06 7.19
CA ALA A 905 16.72 30.68 8.51
C ALA A 905 16.52 29.16 8.63
N THR A 906 16.53 28.69 9.87
CA THR A 906 15.97 27.43 10.34
C THR A 906 15.10 27.78 11.55
N PRO A 907 14.24 26.90 12.07
CA PRO A 907 13.47 27.22 13.29
C PRO A 907 14.30 27.54 14.56
N ASN A 908 15.64 27.39 14.57
CA ASN A 908 16.49 27.63 15.74
C ASN A 908 17.86 28.31 15.47
N SER A 909 18.11 28.77 14.24
CA SER A 909 19.36 29.45 13.85
C SER A 909 19.30 30.04 12.44
N ILE A 910 20.19 31.01 12.17
CA ILE A 910 20.60 31.38 10.80
C ILE A 910 21.74 30.45 10.39
N ILE A 911 21.73 29.95 9.16
CA ILE A 911 22.79 29.11 8.58
C ILE A 911 23.31 29.66 7.25
N ALA A 912 24.57 29.35 6.95
CA ALA A 912 25.10 29.37 5.59
C ALA A 912 24.96 27.99 4.95
N LYS A 913 24.49 27.94 3.70
CA LYS A 913 24.18 26.70 2.99
C LYS A 913 25.44 26.15 2.31
N GLY A 914 25.90 24.98 2.77
CA GLY A 914 27.08 24.28 2.24
C GLY A 914 26.72 23.05 1.41
N PHE A 915 27.28 22.97 0.20
CA PHE A 915 27.03 22.00 -0.85
C PHE A 915 28.31 21.19 -1.15
N PRO A 916 28.45 19.96 -0.63
CA PRO A 916 29.57 19.08 -0.99
C PRO A 916 29.52 18.70 -2.47
N VAL A 917 30.68 18.68 -3.11
CA VAL A 917 30.83 18.19 -4.49
C VAL A 917 30.94 16.67 -4.46
N GLY A 918 29.87 15.99 -4.89
CA GLY A 918 29.77 14.53 -4.86
C GLY A 918 29.40 13.95 -3.49
N GLY A 919 29.30 12.61 -3.44
CA GLY A 919 28.78 11.88 -2.27
C GLY A 919 29.73 11.71 -1.08
N THR A 920 30.95 12.26 -1.12
CA THR A 920 32.02 11.93 -0.16
C THR A 920 31.64 12.19 1.31
N LEU A 921 30.97 13.31 1.60
CA LEU A 921 30.54 13.63 2.98
C LEU A 921 29.43 12.68 3.48
N GLU A 922 28.55 12.22 2.60
CA GLU A 922 27.49 11.25 2.92
C GLU A 922 28.10 9.87 3.21
N ALA A 923 29.02 9.42 2.34
CA ALA A 923 29.75 8.15 2.53
C ALA A 923 30.62 8.14 3.79
N ILE A 924 31.29 9.26 4.13
CA ILE A 924 32.01 9.42 5.41
C ILE A 924 31.05 9.28 6.59
N ARG A 925 29.89 9.95 6.55
CA ARG A 925 28.89 9.92 7.64
C ARG A 925 28.36 8.51 7.88
N GLU A 926 28.00 7.76 6.84
CA GLU A 926 27.51 6.39 6.99
C GLU A 926 28.61 5.40 7.41
N MET A 927 29.82 5.51 6.84
CA MET A 927 30.95 4.65 7.25
C MET A 927 31.36 4.92 8.71
N LEU A 928 31.30 6.17 9.18
CA LEU A 928 31.49 6.51 10.59
C LEU A 928 30.38 5.90 11.47
N ARG A 929 29.10 6.04 11.10
CA ARG A 929 27.98 5.40 11.83
C ARG A 929 28.21 3.89 11.96
N TYR A 930 28.55 3.22 10.86
CA TYR A 930 28.81 1.79 10.83
C TYR A 930 29.97 1.39 11.74
N ARG A 931 31.17 1.96 11.54
CA ARG A 931 32.37 1.57 12.29
C ARG A 931 32.28 1.91 13.78
N LEU A 932 31.69 3.05 14.14
CA LEU A 932 31.48 3.42 15.55
C LEU A 932 30.45 2.52 16.23
N ARG A 933 29.37 2.11 15.54
CA ARG A 933 28.43 1.10 16.05
C ARG A 933 29.11 -0.25 16.25
N ALA A 934 29.91 -0.71 15.28
CA ALA A 934 30.67 -1.95 15.38
C ALA A 934 31.71 -1.93 16.52
N ALA A 935 32.29 -0.77 16.83
CA ALA A 935 33.20 -0.56 17.97
C ALA A 935 32.49 -0.37 19.32
N GLY A 936 31.16 -0.49 19.39
CA GLY A 936 30.37 -0.28 20.62
C GLY A 936 30.14 1.19 21.01
N LEU A 937 30.63 2.14 20.20
CA LEU A 937 30.56 3.59 20.45
C LEU A 937 29.28 4.26 19.90
N GLY A 938 28.33 3.47 19.38
CA GLY A 938 27.19 3.97 18.61
C GLY A 938 26.07 4.67 19.39
N GLN A 939 26.02 4.59 20.72
CA GLN A 939 24.87 5.08 21.51
C GLN A 939 24.72 6.61 21.57
N GLY A 940 25.78 7.38 21.30
CA GLY A 940 25.75 8.85 21.35
C GLY A 940 25.50 9.58 20.02
N LEU A 941 25.42 8.82 18.91
CA LEU A 941 25.46 9.35 17.54
C LEU A 941 24.22 10.18 17.19
N ASP A 942 24.43 11.41 16.75
CA ASP A 942 23.37 12.37 16.42
C ASP A 942 22.83 12.17 14.99
N GLU A 943 21.59 11.72 14.90
CA GLU A 943 20.92 11.43 13.62
C GLU A 943 20.48 12.68 12.85
N ARG A 944 20.61 13.89 13.42
CA ARG A 944 20.42 15.15 12.65
C ARG A 944 21.42 15.26 11.50
N TYR A 945 22.61 14.67 11.63
CA TYR A 945 23.63 14.64 10.58
C TYR A 945 23.43 13.50 9.57
N ARG A 946 22.18 13.16 9.24
CA ARG A 946 21.81 12.36 8.07
C ARG A 946 21.61 13.21 6.80
N SER A 947 21.55 14.54 6.93
CA SER A 947 21.44 15.45 5.78
C SER A 947 22.68 15.41 4.87
N ARG A 948 22.52 15.57 3.54
CA ARG A 948 23.65 15.71 2.59
C ARG A 948 24.47 17.00 2.76
N GLY A 949 23.91 18.02 3.42
CA GLY A 949 24.52 19.34 3.53
C GLY A 949 25.71 19.46 4.50
N ALA A 950 26.51 20.50 4.28
CA ALA A 950 27.64 20.94 5.10
C ALA A 950 27.41 22.34 5.69
N HIS A 951 26.23 22.58 6.29
CA HIS A 951 25.83 23.90 6.76
C HIS A 951 26.70 24.43 7.92
N ILE A 952 26.90 25.74 7.97
CA ILE A 952 27.60 26.44 9.06
C ILE A 952 26.57 27.29 9.83
N THR A 953 26.54 27.20 11.16
CA THR A 953 25.72 28.10 11.99
C THR A 953 26.32 29.51 11.96
N LEU A 954 25.49 30.50 11.60
CA LEU A 954 25.84 31.92 11.60
C LEU A 954 25.33 32.65 12.84
N ALA A 955 24.11 32.35 13.29
CA ALA A 955 23.53 32.97 14.48
C ALA A 955 22.52 32.06 15.18
N ARG A 956 22.22 32.36 16.44
CA ARG A 956 21.20 31.71 17.28
C ARG A 956 20.17 32.74 17.75
N PHE A 957 18.89 32.37 17.69
CA PHE A 957 17.82 33.25 18.14
C PHE A 957 17.80 33.37 19.66
N LYS A 958 17.58 34.60 20.12
CA LYS A 958 17.59 35.01 21.53
C LYS A 958 16.31 35.76 21.95
N ALA A 959 15.58 36.32 20.98
CA ALA A 959 14.28 36.96 21.12
C ALA A 959 13.35 36.45 20.00
N GLN A 960 12.03 36.63 20.14
CA GLN A 960 11.02 36.26 19.13
C GLN A 960 10.86 37.28 17.99
N GLU A 961 11.53 38.42 18.10
CA GLU A 961 11.67 39.42 17.03
C GLU A 961 12.45 38.83 15.85
N GLY A 962 12.22 39.31 14.62
CA GLY A 962 12.96 38.81 13.46
C GLY A 962 12.34 39.02 12.07
N SER A 963 11.12 39.56 11.98
CA SER A 963 10.43 39.83 10.70
C SER A 963 11.25 40.71 9.75
N GLU A 964 11.92 41.74 10.26
CA GLU A 964 12.80 42.64 9.47
C GLU A 964 14.03 41.92 8.91
N MET A 965 14.43 40.79 9.50
CA MET A 965 15.55 39.97 9.01
C MET A 965 15.19 39.20 7.74
N ILE A 966 13.92 38.91 7.47
CA ILE A 966 13.49 38.07 6.34
C ILE A 966 13.97 38.69 5.02
N ALA A 967 13.71 39.99 4.81
CA ALA A 967 14.19 40.72 3.64
C ALA A 967 15.74 40.77 3.53
N CYS A 968 16.47 40.62 4.64
CA CYS A 968 17.92 40.47 4.65
C CYS A 968 18.36 39.06 4.25
N LEU A 969 17.65 38.01 4.70
CA LEU A 969 17.91 36.62 4.31
C LEU A 969 17.60 36.41 2.84
N ASP A 970 16.45 36.89 2.36
CA ASP A 970 16.04 36.81 0.95
C ASP A 970 17.04 37.50 0.02
N LYS A 971 17.54 38.70 0.39
CA LYS A 971 18.60 39.40 -0.36
C LYS A 971 19.93 38.65 -0.41
N ASN A 972 20.18 37.74 0.53
CA ASN A 972 21.42 36.96 0.64
C ASN A 972 21.20 35.45 0.38
N CYS A 973 20.06 35.05 -0.19
CA CYS A 973 19.69 33.64 -0.31
C CYS A 973 20.51 32.86 -1.36
N GLU A 974 21.14 33.55 -2.32
CA GLU A 974 21.95 32.96 -3.41
C GLU A 974 23.39 33.51 -3.50
N VAL A 975 23.79 34.40 -2.57
CA VAL A 975 25.13 35.03 -2.59
C VAL A 975 26.23 33.98 -2.41
N SER A 976 27.16 33.87 -3.37
CA SER A 976 28.31 32.96 -3.22
C SER A 976 29.21 33.38 -2.06
N LEU A 977 29.41 32.48 -1.11
CA LEU A 977 30.25 32.65 0.09
C LEU A 977 31.64 32.02 -0.10
N GLY A 978 31.87 31.36 -1.24
CA GLY A 978 33.14 30.74 -1.65
C GLY A 978 33.14 29.21 -1.55
N ARG A 979 34.17 28.60 -2.15
CA ARG A 979 34.40 27.15 -2.14
C ARG A 979 35.64 26.81 -1.30
N MET A 980 35.71 25.60 -0.75
CA MET A 980 36.88 25.11 0.00
C MET A 980 37.11 23.60 -0.12
N CYS A 981 38.37 23.20 -0.10
CA CYS A 981 38.81 21.82 -0.02
C CYS A 981 38.77 21.30 1.43
N VAL A 982 38.13 20.16 1.66
CA VAL A 982 38.10 19.45 2.95
C VAL A 982 39.23 18.42 2.96
N GLN A 983 40.40 18.84 3.44
CA GLN A 983 41.60 18.00 3.51
C GLN A 983 41.77 17.33 4.88
N GLN A 984 41.17 17.89 5.94
CA GLN A 984 41.22 17.34 7.29
C GLN A 984 39.98 17.71 8.12
N ALA A 985 39.74 16.95 9.18
CA ALA A 985 38.72 17.21 10.19
C ALA A 985 39.34 17.27 11.60
N GLN A 986 38.68 18.01 12.50
CA GLN A 986 39.04 18.15 13.92
C GLN A 986 38.07 17.32 14.77
N LEU A 987 38.58 16.40 15.59
CA LEU A 987 37.83 15.81 16.70
C LEU A 987 37.91 16.79 17.88
N VAL A 988 36.78 17.27 18.38
CA VAL A 988 36.72 18.36 19.38
C VAL A 988 35.79 17.99 20.54
N VAL A 989 36.24 18.24 21.77
CA VAL A 989 35.38 18.31 22.95
C VAL A 989 34.87 19.74 23.10
N ASN A 990 33.60 19.96 22.86
CA ASN A 990 32.97 21.29 22.76
C ASN A 990 31.75 21.43 23.68
N ASP A 991 31.28 22.67 23.85
CA ASP A 991 29.94 22.98 24.34
C ASP A 991 28.94 23.11 23.16
N PHE A 992 27.67 23.39 23.46
CA PHE A 992 26.63 23.54 22.42
C PHE A 992 26.90 24.72 21.44
N TYR A 993 27.68 25.72 21.85
CA TYR A 993 27.91 26.96 21.10
C TYR A 993 29.31 27.07 20.48
N MET A 994 30.13 26.01 20.55
CA MET A 994 31.53 25.96 20.09
C MET A 994 32.39 27.11 20.66
N SER A 995 32.17 27.47 21.92
CA SER A 995 32.82 28.61 22.57
C SER A 995 34.34 28.42 22.63
N PRO A 996 35.17 29.40 22.23
CA PRO A 996 36.62 29.23 22.15
C PRO A 996 37.27 28.73 23.45
N GLU A 997 36.76 29.17 24.60
CA GLU A 997 37.20 28.78 25.94
C GLU A 997 36.65 27.42 26.43
N LYS A 998 35.72 26.81 25.67
CA LYS A 998 35.13 25.48 25.92
C LYS A 998 35.35 24.49 24.77
N ALA A 999 36.00 24.88 23.68
CA ALA A 999 36.37 24.00 22.57
C ALA A 999 37.81 23.50 22.75
N THR A 1000 38.01 22.18 22.78
CA THR A 1000 39.33 21.56 22.90
C THR A 1000 39.52 20.53 21.81
N VAL A 1001 40.47 20.77 20.90
CA VAL A 1001 40.82 19.80 19.84
C VAL A 1001 41.52 18.60 20.49
N VAL A 1002 40.97 17.41 20.26
CA VAL A 1002 41.55 16.13 20.69
C VAL A 1002 42.55 15.64 19.65
N ALA A 1003 42.17 15.69 18.38
CA ALA A 1003 43.00 15.24 17.26
C ALA A 1003 42.64 15.97 15.96
N GLU A 1004 43.64 16.16 15.09
CA GLU A 1004 43.42 16.47 13.67
C GLU A 1004 43.65 15.19 12.83
N ILE A 1005 42.77 14.98 11.84
CA ILE A 1005 42.72 13.75 11.06
C ILE A 1005 42.53 14.11 9.58
N GLY A 1006 43.55 13.83 8.77
CA GLY A 1006 43.56 14.09 7.33
C GLY A 1006 42.84 13.01 6.51
N LEU A 1007 42.30 13.43 5.37
CA LEU A 1007 41.71 12.56 4.35
C LEU A 1007 42.80 12.19 3.33
N THR A 1008 43.09 10.89 3.15
CA THR A 1008 44.29 10.44 2.42
C THR A 1008 44.04 9.57 1.18
N GLY A 1009 42.82 9.06 0.96
CA GLY A 1009 42.50 8.15 -0.14
C GLY A 1009 43.35 6.86 -0.18
N LYS A 1010 43.59 6.24 0.98
CA LYS A 1010 44.38 5.01 1.18
C LYS A 1010 43.48 3.80 1.42
#